data_AF-A0A4P5UGI6-F1
#
_entry.id   AF-A0A4P5UGI6-F1
#
_cell.length_a   1.000
_cell.length_b   1.000
_cell.length_c   1.000
_cell.angle_alpha   90.00
_cell.angle_beta   90.00
_cell.angle_gamma   90.00
#
_symmetry.space_group_name_H-M   'P 1'
#
loop_
_entity.id
_entity.type
_entity.pdbx_description
1 polymer ?
#
loop_
_entity_poly.entity_id
_entity_poly.type
_entity_poly.pdbx_seq_one_letter_code
_entity_poly.pdbx_strand_id
1 'polypeptide(L)'
;MKHIIIIGACLLSAALLLLLTIAGADTDFFGRKYRLLIQLNIGFVLFLVALVGYLLWSLRCKLKAGVFGSRLTLRFLLILSLMTIVPGALIYSVSIQFLGKSIDSWFDVKVDKALESSLNIGRALLNKQLDDLNKKTRAAVPTLSRQSLALLDLKQLLELTQAQEATVLDEHGEIITFSNTDENVRSPNIPDAGVLSLARTQGTYGAIESVTGKGLYLRMIERIPVDASGIKEDIYLLQLLQLVPKEVAEDAEIVQTVYRDYEELSLSRQGLKGFYEVTLTLVLLLSFFSSIAVAFLISEQLSAPLGMLAESTRAVAQGDFSRRNLVKSNDELGVLTESFNLMTRQLEEARTTAQLNQNEVESAKTHLESILANLSSGVLVLDERFCMHTANLSAEYILQVPLIDLEGLTIEECAIRKPSLLAFVNKILEGFNSEETGDWQSQMDHFEEGLSQVLLLRGTRLPVASGGGGVVVFDDITNLLQAQRAAAWGEVARRLAHEIKNPLTPIQLSAERIQQKFAEKLNLEDAKILRRSTETIINQVRTMKAMVNAFSEYARAPELKLRLLNLNELIQEVLSLYEMKSENEKSHPLIRLLLDPNLGLIRGDSARLRQVIHNLLQNAQDALIETTEPIITVRTEMVKNHVQFSLSDNGNGFPDHVKIRAFEPYVTTKIKGTGLGLPIVKKITEEHNGTVQIENIHPRETRVSIILPAATENDLTFDYKIT
;
A
#
# COMPACT_ATOMS: atom_id res chain seq x y z
N MET A 1 0.41 -20.77 -28.93
CA MET A 1 1.20 -21.29 -30.07
C MET A 1 2.39 -22.16 -29.66
N LYS A 2 3.29 -21.71 -28.77
CA LYS A 2 4.48 -22.50 -28.37
C LYS A 2 4.16 -23.88 -27.76
N HIS A 3 3.18 -23.96 -26.85
CA HIS A 3 2.74 -25.23 -26.26
C HIS A 3 2.19 -26.21 -27.31
N ILE A 4 1.48 -25.71 -28.32
CA ILE A 4 0.90 -26.52 -29.41
C ILE A 4 2.01 -27.13 -30.27
N ILE A 5 3.08 -26.37 -30.55
CA ILE A 5 4.23 -26.87 -31.32
C ILE A 5 4.96 -27.97 -30.55
N ILE A 6 5.15 -27.81 -29.24
CA ILE A 6 5.80 -28.80 -28.38
C ILE A 6 4.97 -30.09 -28.29
N ILE A 7 3.67 -29.96 -28.00
CA ILE A 7 2.76 -31.11 -27.88
C ILE A 7 2.61 -31.82 -29.24
N GLY A 8 2.51 -31.04 -30.33
CA GLY A 8 2.45 -31.56 -31.70
C GLY A 8 3.73 -32.32 -32.09
N ALA A 9 4.91 -31.84 -31.69
CA ALA A 9 6.17 -32.54 -31.93
C ALA A 9 6.24 -33.87 -31.16
N CYS A 10 5.76 -33.92 -29.91
CA CYS A 10 5.69 -35.17 -29.15
C CYS A 10 4.73 -36.20 -29.79
N LEU A 11 3.54 -35.77 -30.22
CA LEU A 11 2.56 -36.63 -30.90
C LEU A 11 3.08 -37.15 -32.25
N LEU A 12 3.70 -36.27 -33.05
CA LEU A 12 4.31 -36.65 -34.32
C LEU A 12 5.42 -37.68 -34.09
N SER A 13 6.21 -37.53 -33.04
CA SER A 13 7.25 -38.50 -32.74
C SER A 13 6.72 -39.85 -32.27
N ALA A 14 5.64 -39.86 -31.49
CA ALA A 14 4.98 -41.10 -31.10
C ALA A 14 4.42 -41.83 -32.33
N ALA A 15 3.81 -41.08 -33.27
CA ALA A 15 3.34 -41.62 -34.54
C ALA A 15 4.48 -42.19 -35.41
N LEU A 16 5.64 -41.52 -35.45
CA LEU A 16 6.81 -42.00 -36.19
C LEU A 16 7.43 -43.25 -35.59
N LEU A 17 7.51 -43.33 -34.26
CA LEU A 17 7.94 -44.56 -33.57
C LEU A 17 6.97 -45.72 -33.79
N LEU A 18 5.67 -45.44 -33.79
CA LEU A 18 4.65 -46.45 -34.05
C LEU A 18 4.73 -46.95 -35.49
N LEU A 19 4.90 -46.05 -36.47
CA LEU A 19 5.11 -46.42 -37.88
C LEU A 19 6.40 -47.22 -38.08
N LEU A 20 7.48 -46.89 -37.37
CA LEU A 20 8.74 -47.63 -37.41
C LEU A 20 8.59 -49.04 -36.81
N THR A 21 7.83 -49.15 -35.71
CA THR A 21 7.51 -50.45 -35.09
C THR A 21 6.67 -51.33 -36.01
N ILE A 22 5.63 -50.77 -36.65
CA ILE A 22 4.79 -51.49 -37.63
C ILE A 22 5.61 -51.94 -38.83
N ALA A 23 6.52 -51.09 -39.33
CA ALA A 23 7.38 -51.43 -40.46
C ALA A 23 8.34 -52.59 -40.16
N GLY A 24 8.71 -52.81 -38.90
CA GLY A 24 9.54 -53.94 -38.49
C GLY A 24 8.82 -55.30 -38.46
N ALA A 25 7.48 -55.31 -38.51
CA ALA A 25 6.67 -56.53 -38.44
C ALA A 25 6.30 -57.11 -39.83
N ASP A 26 6.49 -56.36 -40.91
CA ASP A 26 6.12 -56.75 -42.28
C ASP A 26 7.33 -56.57 -43.22
N THR A 27 7.92 -57.69 -43.66
CA THR A 27 9.13 -57.75 -44.49
C THR A 27 8.94 -57.11 -45.88
N ASP A 28 7.73 -57.18 -46.45
CA ASP A 28 7.40 -56.61 -47.76
C ASP A 28 7.17 -55.09 -47.71
N PHE A 29 6.60 -54.61 -46.60
CA PHE A 29 6.45 -53.18 -46.32
C PHE A 29 7.80 -52.54 -45.98
N PHE A 30 8.66 -53.26 -45.24
CA PHE A 30 10.01 -52.85 -44.90
C PHE A 30 10.84 -52.58 -46.15
N GLY A 31 10.94 -53.52 -47.09
CA GLY A 31 11.80 -53.38 -48.28
C GLY A 31 11.49 -52.16 -49.17
N ARG A 32 10.21 -51.80 -49.34
CA ARG A 32 9.79 -50.70 -50.22
C ARG A 32 9.84 -49.32 -49.56
N LYS A 33 9.52 -49.21 -48.28
CA LYS A 33 9.34 -47.92 -47.59
C LYS A 33 10.46 -47.56 -46.60
N TYR A 34 11.38 -48.48 -46.30
CA TYR A 34 12.48 -48.26 -45.35
C TYR A 34 13.30 -46.98 -45.63
N ARG A 35 13.66 -46.73 -46.90
CA ARG A 35 14.41 -45.51 -47.29
C ARG A 35 13.64 -44.22 -47.00
N LEU A 36 12.35 -44.18 -47.34
CA LEU A 36 11.49 -43.01 -47.08
C LEU A 36 11.34 -42.79 -45.58
N LEU A 37 11.14 -43.88 -44.82
CA LEU A 37 10.96 -43.81 -43.38
C LEU A 37 12.22 -43.32 -42.65
N ILE A 38 13.40 -43.72 -43.11
CA ILE A 38 14.69 -43.19 -42.60
C ILE A 38 14.82 -41.70 -42.93
N GLN A 39 14.57 -41.30 -44.19
CA GLN A 39 14.67 -39.88 -44.58
C GLN A 39 13.73 -39.00 -43.76
N LEU A 40 12.52 -39.47 -43.51
CA LEU A 40 11.53 -38.75 -42.73
C LEU A 40 11.93 -38.66 -41.24
N ASN A 41 12.49 -39.73 -40.67
CA ASN A 41 13.04 -39.70 -39.32
C ASN A 41 14.27 -38.77 -39.20
N ILE A 42 15.18 -38.78 -40.17
CA ILE A 42 16.32 -37.85 -40.20
C ILE A 42 15.81 -36.40 -40.27
N GLY A 43 14.86 -36.11 -41.15
CA GLY A 43 14.24 -34.79 -41.25
C GLY A 43 13.58 -34.35 -39.93
N PHE A 44 12.92 -35.28 -39.25
CA PHE A 44 12.30 -35.03 -37.95
C PHE A 44 13.34 -34.78 -36.83
N VAL A 45 14.43 -35.55 -36.80
CA VAL A 45 15.55 -35.33 -35.87
C VAL A 45 16.17 -33.95 -36.09
N LEU A 46 16.41 -33.56 -37.35
CA LEU A 46 16.93 -32.21 -37.67
C LEU A 46 15.97 -31.10 -37.22
N PHE A 47 14.67 -31.30 -37.39
CA PHE A 47 13.65 -30.39 -36.87
C PHE A 47 13.72 -30.27 -35.34
N LEU A 48 13.85 -31.38 -34.61
CA LEU A 48 13.98 -31.35 -33.15
C LEU A 48 15.29 -30.69 -32.69
N VAL A 49 16.41 -30.94 -33.37
CA VAL A 49 17.69 -30.25 -33.12
C VAL A 49 17.53 -28.74 -33.31
N ALA A 50 16.89 -28.29 -34.38
CA ALA A 50 16.62 -26.88 -34.63
C ALA A 50 15.70 -26.27 -33.55
N LEU A 51 14.65 -26.98 -33.16
CA LEU A 51 13.73 -26.57 -32.09
C LEU A 51 14.46 -26.42 -30.76
N VAL A 52 15.28 -27.41 -30.37
CA VAL A 52 16.06 -27.36 -29.12
C VAL A 52 17.14 -26.28 -29.18
N GLY A 53 17.80 -26.11 -30.33
CA GLY A 53 18.72 -25.01 -30.57
C GLY A 53 18.05 -23.65 -30.35
N TYR A 54 16.85 -23.47 -30.89
CA TYR A 54 16.04 -22.27 -30.67
C TYR A 54 15.64 -22.09 -29.20
N LEU A 55 15.23 -23.17 -28.51
CA LEU A 55 14.89 -23.12 -27.07
C LEU A 55 16.10 -22.73 -26.20
N LEU A 56 17.26 -23.32 -26.46
CA LEU A 56 18.51 -23.00 -25.76
C LEU A 56 18.97 -21.56 -26.06
N TRP A 57 18.85 -21.12 -27.32
CA TRP A 57 19.16 -19.74 -27.70
C TRP A 57 18.24 -18.74 -27.01
N SER A 58 16.93 -18.99 -27.03
CA SER A 58 15.92 -18.20 -26.31
C SER A 58 16.21 -18.14 -24.82
N LEU A 59 16.56 -19.27 -24.19
CA LEU A 59 16.98 -19.31 -22.78
C LEU A 59 18.25 -18.48 -22.53
N ARG A 60 19.25 -18.57 -23.40
CA ARG A 60 20.48 -17.77 -23.30
C ARG A 60 20.19 -16.27 -23.39
N CYS A 61 19.29 -15.86 -24.30
CA CYS A 61 18.83 -14.48 -24.39
C CYS A 61 18.08 -14.04 -23.13
N LYS A 62 17.16 -14.87 -22.60
CA LYS A 62 16.43 -14.58 -21.35
C LYS A 62 17.36 -14.49 -20.13
N LEU A 63 18.40 -15.33 -20.06
CA LEU A 63 19.42 -15.29 -19.01
C LEU A 63 20.25 -14.00 -19.09
N LYS A 64 20.67 -13.59 -20.29
CA LYS A 64 21.38 -12.32 -20.50
C LYS A 64 20.51 -11.10 -20.16
N ALA A 65 19.22 -11.16 -20.48
CA ALA A 65 18.26 -10.11 -20.19
C ALA A 65 17.80 -10.07 -18.71
N GLY A 66 18.25 -11.01 -17.87
CA GLY A 66 17.89 -11.03 -16.45
C GLY A 66 16.41 -11.29 -16.17
N VAL A 67 15.68 -11.91 -17.10
CA VAL A 67 14.24 -12.16 -16.94
C VAL A 67 14.00 -13.12 -15.78
N PHE A 68 13.03 -12.79 -14.92
CA PHE A 68 12.64 -13.62 -13.79
C PHE A 68 12.26 -15.04 -14.26
N GLY A 69 12.71 -16.06 -13.51
CA GLY A 69 12.47 -17.47 -13.86
C GLY A 69 13.48 -18.11 -14.83
N SER A 70 14.28 -17.34 -15.56
CA SER A 70 15.25 -17.89 -16.53
C SER A 70 16.30 -18.83 -15.90
N ARG A 71 16.78 -18.52 -14.68
CA ARG A 71 17.68 -19.39 -13.91
C ARG A 71 17.00 -20.68 -13.46
N LEU A 72 15.70 -20.61 -13.14
CA LEU A 72 14.88 -21.77 -12.77
C LEU A 72 14.74 -22.70 -13.97
N THR A 73 14.46 -22.15 -15.16
CA THR A 73 14.40 -22.91 -16.42
C THR A 73 15.70 -23.66 -16.68
N LEU A 74 16.85 -23.00 -16.52
CA LEU A 74 18.16 -23.63 -16.69
C LEU A 74 18.36 -24.80 -15.71
N ARG A 75 18.00 -24.61 -14.44
CA ARG A 75 18.14 -25.65 -13.40
C ARG A 75 17.25 -26.86 -13.70
N PHE A 76 15.99 -26.65 -14.08
CA PHE A 76 15.10 -27.74 -14.50
C PHE A 76 15.59 -28.44 -15.76
N LEU A 77 16.05 -27.69 -16.77
CA LEU A 77 16.61 -28.27 -17.99
C LEU A 77 17.79 -29.17 -17.66
N LEU A 78 18.72 -28.74 -16.81
CA LEU A 78 19.87 -29.55 -16.40
C LEU A 78 19.45 -30.81 -15.64
N ILE A 79 18.54 -30.70 -14.66
CA ILE A 79 18.09 -31.84 -13.85
C ILE A 79 17.36 -32.86 -14.72
N LEU A 80 16.38 -32.42 -15.52
CA LEU A 80 15.57 -33.30 -16.38
C LEU A 80 16.41 -33.91 -17.51
N SER A 81 17.29 -33.11 -18.14
CA SER A 81 18.26 -33.61 -19.12
C SER A 81 19.13 -34.72 -18.54
N LEU A 82 19.71 -34.50 -17.35
CA LEU A 82 20.59 -35.49 -16.71
C LEU A 82 19.82 -36.76 -16.34
N MET A 83 18.61 -36.59 -15.79
CA MET A 83 17.71 -37.68 -15.41
C MET A 83 17.25 -38.52 -16.61
N THR A 84 17.19 -37.94 -17.80
CA THR A 84 16.85 -38.67 -19.03
C THR A 84 18.08 -39.30 -19.71
N ILE A 85 19.17 -38.55 -19.86
CA ILE A 85 20.36 -39.01 -20.59
C ILE A 85 21.05 -40.15 -19.84
N VAL A 86 21.26 -40.04 -18.53
CA VAL A 86 22.11 -41.01 -17.81
C VAL A 86 21.49 -42.41 -17.79
N PRO A 87 20.24 -42.62 -17.34
CA PRO A 87 19.61 -43.93 -17.41
C PRO A 87 19.32 -44.36 -18.85
N GLY A 88 18.93 -43.41 -19.71
CA GLY A 88 18.62 -43.68 -21.11
C GLY A 88 19.83 -44.20 -21.89
N ALA A 89 21.00 -43.60 -21.72
CA ALA A 89 22.24 -44.02 -22.36
C ALA A 89 22.71 -45.40 -21.85
N LEU A 90 22.50 -45.69 -20.57
CA LEU A 90 22.80 -47.01 -20.00
C LEU A 90 21.91 -48.09 -20.63
N ILE A 91 20.59 -47.87 -20.67
CA ILE A 91 19.64 -48.80 -21.29
C ILE A 91 19.96 -48.97 -22.78
N TYR A 92 20.23 -47.87 -23.49
CA TYR A 92 20.62 -47.89 -24.90
C TYR A 92 21.87 -48.74 -25.14
N SER A 93 22.92 -48.52 -24.36
CA SER A 93 24.19 -49.26 -24.49
C SER A 93 24.00 -50.75 -24.24
N VAL A 94 23.27 -51.11 -23.17
CA VAL A 94 22.97 -52.52 -22.86
C VAL A 94 22.10 -53.15 -23.94
N SER A 95 21.10 -52.42 -24.45
CA SER A 95 20.18 -52.91 -25.48
C SER A 95 20.89 -53.18 -26.80
N ILE A 96 21.73 -52.27 -27.28
CA ILE A 96 22.52 -52.49 -28.51
C ILE A 96 23.46 -53.68 -28.34
N GLN A 97 24.16 -53.76 -27.20
CA GLN A 97 25.09 -54.85 -26.97
C GLN A 97 24.37 -56.20 -26.91
N PHE A 98 23.27 -56.28 -26.18
CA PHE A 98 22.47 -57.50 -26.04
C PHE A 98 21.84 -57.91 -27.37
N LEU A 99 21.21 -56.98 -28.07
CA LEU A 99 20.50 -57.26 -29.31
C LEU A 99 21.45 -57.58 -30.47
N GLY A 100 22.56 -56.82 -30.58
CA GLY A 100 23.60 -57.08 -31.57
C GLY A 100 24.19 -58.48 -31.42
N LYS A 101 24.55 -58.88 -30.18
CA LYS A 101 25.04 -60.23 -29.88
C LYS A 101 23.98 -61.32 -30.08
N SER A 102 22.72 -61.05 -29.71
CA SER A 102 21.63 -62.02 -29.88
C SER A 102 21.36 -62.31 -31.35
N ILE A 103 21.30 -61.26 -32.19
CA ILE A 103 21.18 -61.41 -33.64
C ILE A 103 22.39 -62.18 -34.18
N ASP A 104 23.62 -61.85 -33.77
CA ASP A 104 24.82 -62.58 -34.21
C ASP A 104 24.80 -64.06 -33.86
N SER A 105 24.23 -64.41 -32.70
CA SER A 105 24.10 -65.79 -32.25
C SER A 105 23.10 -66.60 -33.07
N TRP A 106 22.02 -65.98 -33.59
CA TRP A 106 21.04 -66.66 -34.44
C TRP A 106 21.58 -66.92 -35.85
N PHE A 107 22.49 -66.07 -36.32
CA PHE A 107 23.18 -66.19 -37.62
C PHE A 107 24.63 -66.64 -37.45
N ASP A 108 24.86 -67.64 -36.60
CA ASP A 108 26.20 -68.22 -36.38
C ASP A 108 26.69 -68.89 -37.67
N VAL A 109 27.98 -68.68 -37.97
CA VAL A 109 28.74 -69.29 -39.07
C VAL A 109 28.64 -70.82 -39.04
N LYS A 110 28.32 -71.42 -37.89
CA LYS A 110 28.10 -72.86 -37.76
C LYS A 110 26.85 -73.37 -38.51
N VAL A 111 25.75 -72.62 -38.51
CA VAL A 111 24.52 -73.02 -39.21
C VAL A 111 24.72 -72.90 -40.72
N ASP A 112 25.33 -71.79 -41.14
CA ASP A 112 25.71 -71.54 -42.53
C ASP A 112 26.62 -72.65 -43.08
N LYS A 113 27.72 -72.96 -42.36
CA LYS A 113 28.63 -74.06 -42.74
C LYS A 113 27.98 -75.43 -42.72
N ALA A 114 27.06 -75.69 -41.79
CA ALA A 114 26.36 -76.97 -41.71
C ALA A 114 25.40 -77.17 -42.89
N LEU A 115 24.64 -76.13 -43.25
CA LEU A 115 23.74 -76.16 -44.41
C LEU A 115 24.53 -76.21 -45.73
N GLU A 116 25.58 -75.40 -45.87
CA GLU A 116 26.47 -75.42 -47.04
C GLU A 116 27.13 -76.80 -47.20
N SER A 117 27.64 -77.38 -46.12
CA SER A 117 28.20 -78.74 -46.14
C SER A 117 27.14 -79.79 -46.50
N SER A 118 25.90 -79.65 -46.02
CA SER A 118 24.81 -80.59 -46.33
C SER A 118 24.40 -80.50 -47.80
N LEU A 119 24.31 -79.29 -48.36
CA LEU A 119 24.05 -79.05 -49.78
C LEU A 119 25.19 -79.63 -50.64
N ASN A 120 26.44 -79.42 -50.24
CA ASN A 120 27.61 -79.95 -50.94
C ASN A 120 27.66 -81.49 -50.88
N ILE A 121 27.30 -82.11 -49.76
CA ILE A 121 27.17 -83.57 -49.63
C ILE A 121 26.07 -84.10 -50.56
N GLY A 122 24.89 -83.46 -50.59
CA GLY A 122 23.80 -83.84 -51.49
C GLY A 122 24.21 -83.75 -52.96
N ARG A 123 24.81 -82.63 -53.37
CA ARG A 123 25.36 -82.45 -54.73
C ARG A 123 26.45 -83.47 -55.05
N ALA A 124 27.37 -83.74 -54.12
CA ALA A 124 28.44 -84.72 -54.32
C ALA A 124 27.90 -86.14 -54.46
N LEU A 125 26.87 -86.53 -53.69
CA LEU A 125 26.20 -87.82 -53.81
C LEU A 125 25.55 -87.99 -55.18
N LEU A 126 24.79 -86.98 -55.61
CA LEU A 126 24.11 -87.00 -56.91
C LEU A 126 25.11 -87.00 -58.07
N ASN A 127 26.15 -86.18 -58.01
CA ASN A 127 27.22 -86.17 -59.01
C ASN A 127 27.97 -87.51 -59.06
N LYS A 128 28.19 -88.16 -57.91
CA LYS A 128 28.79 -89.49 -57.85
C LYS A 128 27.89 -90.54 -58.52
N GLN A 129 26.57 -90.49 -58.28
CA GLN A 129 25.63 -91.38 -58.96
C GLN A 129 25.61 -91.14 -60.48
N LEU A 130 25.68 -89.88 -60.92
CA LEU A 130 25.78 -89.52 -62.34
C LEU A 130 27.08 -90.04 -62.97
N ASP A 131 28.22 -89.91 -62.28
CA ASP A 131 29.51 -90.43 -62.73
C ASP A 131 29.52 -91.97 -62.79
N ASP A 132 28.91 -92.63 -61.81
CA ASP A 132 28.74 -94.09 -61.82
C ASP A 132 27.84 -94.54 -62.99
N LEU A 133 26.74 -93.82 -63.28
CA LEU A 133 25.90 -94.09 -64.44
C LEU A 133 26.66 -93.86 -65.76
N ASN A 134 27.46 -92.79 -65.86
CA ASN A 134 28.32 -92.52 -67.01
C ASN A 134 29.32 -93.67 -67.24
N LYS A 135 30.02 -94.14 -66.20
CA LYS A 135 30.93 -95.29 -66.31
C LYS A 135 30.23 -96.56 -66.76
N LYS A 136 29.04 -96.84 -66.22
CA LYS A 136 28.22 -98.01 -66.64
C LYS A 136 27.74 -97.88 -68.09
N THR A 137 27.35 -96.68 -68.51
CA THR A 137 26.93 -96.38 -69.90
C THR A 137 28.09 -96.62 -70.86
N ARG A 138 29.27 -96.04 -70.58
CA ARG A 138 30.49 -96.21 -71.38
C ARG A 138 30.92 -97.66 -71.50
N ALA A 139 30.78 -98.44 -70.42
CA ALA A 139 31.09 -99.87 -70.43
C ALA A 139 30.07 -100.69 -71.26
N ALA A 140 28.82 -100.23 -71.35
CA ALA A 140 27.77 -100.91 -72.11
C ALA A 140 27.86 -100.64 -73.62
N VAL A 141 28.27 -99.44 -74.05
CA VAL A 141 28.32 -99.02 -75.46
C VAL A 141 29.12 -99.99 -76.38
N PRO A 142 30.33 -100.48 -76.03
CA PRO A 142 31.08 -101.43 -76.86
C PRO A 142 30.34 -102.75 -77.07
N THR A 143 29.57 -103.21 -76.09
CA THR A 143 28.75 -104.43 -76.20
C THR A 143 27.62 -104.22 -77.22
N LEU A 144 27.05 -103.01 -77.26
CA LEU A 144 26.03 -102.63 -78.23
C LEU A 144 26.58 -102.48 -79.65
N SER A 145 27.82 -101.98 -79.81
CA SER A 145 28.46 -101.82 -81.12
C SER A 145 28.65 -103.14 -81.90
N ARG A 146 28.64 -104.29 -81.20
CA ARG A 146 28.89 -105.62 -81.79
C ARG A 146 27.62 -106.39 -82.15
N GLN A 147 26.45 -105.96 -81.68
CA GLN A 147 25.15 -106.60 -81.97
C GLN A 147 24.35 -105.77 -82.97
N SER A 148 23.53 -106.41 -83.79
CA SER A 148 22.60 -105.69 -84.67
C SER A 148 21.54 -104.95 -83.83
N LEU A 149 21.33 -103.65 -84.09
CA LEU A 149 20.41 -102.78 -83.35
C LEU A 149 18.97 -103.32 -83.26
N ALA A 150 18.54 -104.17 -84.20
CA ALA A 150 17.22 -104.80 -84.22
C ALA A 150 17.05 -106.00 -83.26
N LEU A 151 18.15 -106.52 -82.70
CA LEU A 151 18.19 -107.70 -81.81
C LEU A 151 18.69 -107.35 -80.39
N LEU A 152 18.80 -106.07 -80.08
CA LEU A 152 19.30 -105.56 -78.80
C LEU A 152 18.33 -105.91 -77.66
N ASP A 153 18.80 -106.67 -76.66
CA ASP A 153 18.06 -106.86 -75.41
C ASP A 153 18.34 -105.70 -74.46
N LEU A 154 17.61 -104.61 -74.65
CA LEU A 154 17.67 -103.44 -73.77
C LEU A 154 17.27 -103.76 -72.33
N LYS A 155 16.52 -104.85 -72.07
CA LYS A 155 16.13 -105.25 -70.72
C LYS A 155 17.33 -105.73 -69.90
N GLN A 156 18.23 -106.50 -70.53
CA GLN A 156 19.49 -106.90 -69.91
C GLN A 156 20.41 -105.71 -69.63
N LEU A 157 20.38 -104.69 -70.50
CA LEU A 157 21.15 -103.47 -70.33
C LEU A 157 20.63 -102.62 -69.15
N LEU A 158 19.32 -102.57 -68.95
CA LEU A 158 18.71 -101.93 -67.78
C LEU A 158 19.14 -102.61 -66.47
N GLU A 159 19.18 -103.95 -66.43
CA GLU A 159 19.64 -104.70 -65.26
C GLU A 159 21.11 -104.43 -64.92
N LEU A 160 21.99 -104.39 -65.93
CA LEU A 160 23.43 -104.11 -65.76
C LEU A 160 23.70 -102.67 -65.32
N THR A 161 22.99 -101.72 -65.90
CA THR A 161 23.22 -100.29 -65.65
C THR A 161 22.48 -99.78 -64.41
N GLN A 162 21.46 -100.52 -63.95
CA GLN A 162 20.47 -100.08 -62.95
C GLN A 162 19.73 -98.80 -63.37
N ALA A 163 19.70 -98.52 -64.68
CA ALA A 163 18.85 -97.49 -65.25
C ALA A 163 17.41 -98.01 -65.28
N GLN A 164 16.45 -97.10 -65.25
CA GLN A 164 15.03 -97.42 -65.39
C GLN A 164 14.57 -97.40 -66.83
N GLU A 165 15.25 -96.62 -67.67
CA GLU A 165 14.89 -96.44 -69.07
C GLU A 165 16.15 -96.45 -69.94
N ALA A 166 16.08 -97.15 -71.06
CA ALA A 166 17.12 -97.23 -72.07
C ALA A 166 16.46 -97.01 -73.43
N THR A 167 16.91 -96.00 -74.16
CA THR A 167 16.39 -95.63 -75.48
C THR A 167 17.54 -95.50 -76.44
N VAL A 168 17.40 -96.07 -77.64
CA VAL A 168 18.34 -95.81 -78.73
C VAL A 168 17.68 -94.90 -79.75
N LEU A 169 18.32 -93.78 -80.01
CA LEU A 169 17.86 -92.74 -80.91
C LEU A 169 18.75 -92.69 -82.16
N ASP A 170 18.17 -92.34 -83.30
CA ASP A 170 18.90 -92.13 -84.54
C ASP A 170 19.51 -90.71 -84.66
N GLU A 171 20.13 -90.43 -85.81
CA GLU A 171 20.76 -89.13 -86.11
C GLU A 171 19.76 -87.95 -86.15
N HIS A 172 18.47 -88.22 -86.36
CA HIS A 172 17.38 -87.25 -86.39
C HIS A 172 16.66 -87.12 -85.03
N GLY A 173 16.92 -88.04 -84.10
CA GLY A 173 16.26 -88.11 -82.79
C GLY A 173 15.00 -88.98 -82.79
N GLU A 174 14.78 -89.79 -83.81
CA GLU A 174 13.72 -90.80 -83.86
C GLU A 174 14.09 -92.03 -83.02
N ILE A 175 13.07 -92.66 -82.43
CA ILE A 175 13.24 -93.79 -81.52
C ILE A 175 13.37 -95.08 -82.34
N ILE A 176 14.53 -95.73 -82.23
CA ILE A 176 14.79 -97.02 -82.87
C ILE A 176 14.25 -98.15 -82.00
N THR A 177 14.63 -98.10 -80.71
CA THR A 177 14.22 -99.08 -79.73
C THR A 177 14.23 -98.47 -78.33
N PHE A 178 13.37 -98.99 -77.47
CA PHE A 178 13.09 -98.47 -76.14
C PHE A 178 12.77 -99.62 -75.19
N SER A 179 13.29 -99.53 -73.97
CA SER A 179 12.88 -100.38 -72.87
C SER A 179 12.82 -99.57 -71.58
N ASN A 180 11.84 -99.91 -70.74
CA ASN A 180 11.68 -99.33 -69.42
C ASN A 180 11.38 -100.44 -68.40
N THR A 181 11.86 -100.27 -67.18
CA THR A 181 11.58 -101.15 -66.05
C THR A 181 10.11 -101.13 -65.60
N ASP A 182 9.38 -100.05 -65.85
CA ASP A 182 7.94 -99.93 -65.60
C ASP A 182 7.15 -100.21 -66.90
N GLU A 183 6.43 -101.33 -66.93
CA GLU A 183 5.63 -101.77 -68.08
C GLU A 183 4.48 -100.82 -68.43
N ASN A 184 4.12 -99.89 -67.54
CA ASN A 184 3.08 -98.89 -67.81
C ASN A 184 3.59 -97.72 -68.68
N VAL A 185 4.90 -97.54 -68.81
CA VAL A 185 5.49 -96.46 -69.62
C VAL A 185 5.57 -96.90 -71.08
N ARG A 186 4.68 -96.34 -71.92
CA ARG A 186 4.58 -96.70 -73.35
C ARG A 186 5.37 -95.81 -74.29
N SER A 187 6.02 -94.76 -73.78
CA SER A 187 6.80 -93.80 -74.58
C SER A 187 8.00 -93.29 -73.78
N PRO A 188 9.21 -93.25 -74.38
CA PRO A 188 10.40 -92.69 -73.72
C PRO A 188 10.28 -91.21 -73.44
N ASN A 189 11.09 -90.74 -72.49
CA ASN A 189 11.30 -89.32 -72.30
C ASN A 189 12.35 -88.81 -73.31
N ILE A 190 11.87 -88.13 -74.35
CA ILE A 190 12.73 -87.56 -75.39
C ILE A 190 13.40 -86.28 -74.85
N PRO A 191 14.73 -86.15 -74.96
CA PRO A 191 15.44 -84.95 -74.55
C PRO A 191 15.19 -83.78 -75.52
N ASP A 192 15.34 -82.56 -75.03
CA ASP A 192 15.22 -81.36 -75.85
C ASP A 192 16.22 -81.35 -77.03
N ALA A 193 15.85 -80.71 -78.13
CA ALA A 193 16.69 -80.62 -79.33
C ALA A 193 18.10 -80.06 -79.06
N GLY A 194 18.23 -79.16 -78.08
CA GLY A 194 19.53 -78.64 -77.63
C GLY A 194 20.42 -79.69 -76.96
N VAL A 195 19.83 -80.57 -76.14
CA VAL A 195 20.54 -81.66 -75.45
C VAL A 195 21.01 -82.71 -76.45
N LEU A 196 20.17 -83.06 -77.43
CA LEU A 196 20.55 -83.96 -78.52
C LEU A 196 21.70 -83.40 -79.35
N SER A 197 21.65 -82.12 -79.71
CA SER A 197 22.74 -81.46 -80.43
C SER A 197 24.06 -81.45 -79.63
N LEU A 198 24.00 -81.24 -78.32
CA LEU A 198 25.17 -81.27 -77.44
C LEU A 198 25.76 -82.67 -77.33
N ALA A 199 24.91 -83.70 -77.14
CA ALA A 199 25.34 -85.09 -77.08
C ALA A 199 25.98 -85.56 -78.41
N ARG A 200 25.49 -85.09 -79.56
CA ARG A 200 26.08 -85.39 -80.88
C ARG A 200 27.47 -84.77 -81.06
N THR A 201 27.63 -83.51 -80.66
CA THR A 201 28.88 -82.76 -80.83
C THR A 201 29.96 -83.18 -79.85
N GLN A 202 29.61 -83.43 -78.59
CA GLN A 202 30.55 -83.80 -77.53
C GLN A 202 30.71 -85.33 -77.36
N GLY A 203 29.85 -86.12 -78.00
CA GLY A 203 29.84 -87.59 -77.92
C GLY A 203 29.26 -88.16 -76.63
N THR A 204 29.03 -87.32 -75.62
CA THR A 204 28.48 -87.70 -74.31
C THR A 204 27.78 -86.52 -73.66
N TYR A 205 26.70 -86.77 -72.92
CA TYR A 205 26.00 -85.78 -72.12
C TYR A 205 25.50 -86.45 -70.84
N GLY A 206 25.84 -85.85 -69.69
CA GLY A 206 25.37 -86.30 -68.39
C GLY A 206 24.84 -85.11 -67.60
N ALA A 207 23.58 -85.15 -67.17
CA ALA A 207 22.98 -84.10 -66.37
C ALA A 207 21.93 -84.66 -65.40
N ILE A 208 21.66 -83.89 -64.35
CA ILE A 208 20.57 -84.13 -63.41
C ILE A 208 19.42 -83.22 -63.83
N GLU A 209 18.30 -83.80 -64.23
CA GLU A 209 17.16 -83.09 -64.79
C GLU A 209 15.90 -83.40 -63.98
N SER A 210 15.08 -82.37 -63.75
CA SER A 210 13.75 -82.58 -63.20
C SER A 210 12.78 -82.83 -64.34
N VAL A 211 12.16 -84.01 -64.36
CA VAL A 211 11.13 -84.36 -65.34
C VAL A 211 9.77 -83.98 -64.75
N THR A 212 9.03 -83.13 -65.46
CA THR A 212 7.75 -82.57 -65.01
C THR A 212 6.79 -83.67 -64.55
N GLY A 213 6.43 -83.66 -63.26
CA GLY A 213 5.51 -84.63 -62.64
C GLY A 213 6.08 -86.02 -62.36
N LYS A 214 7.37 -86.30 -62.63
CA LYS A 214 7.99 -87.63 -62.47
C LYS A 214 9.23 -87.66 -61.55
N GLY A 215 9.75 -86.50 -61.14
CA GLY A 215 10.85 -86.39 -60.17
C GLY A 215 12.22 -86.09 -60.81
N LEU A 216 13.28 -86.17 -60.01
CA LEU A 216 14.67 -85.96 -60.44
C LEU A 216 15.22 -87.21 -61.13
N TYR A 217 15.75 -87.07 -62.33
CA TYR A 217 16.39 -88.14 -63.11
C TYR A 217 17.84 -87.77 -63.43
N LEU A 218 18.71 -88.78 -63.39
CA LEU A 218 20.04 -88.74 -63.97
C LEU A 218 19.90 -89.16 -65.43
N ARG A 219 20.13 -88.22 -66.36
CA ARG A 219 20.15 -88.49 -67.79
C ARG A 219 21.58 -88.66 -68.25
N MET A 220 21.83 -89.77 -68.92
CA MET A 220 23.09 -90.03 -69.59
C MET A 220 22.82 -90.34 -71.07
N ILE A 221 23.46 -89.62 -71.97
CA ILE A 221 23.41 -89.87 -73.41
C ILE A 221 24.83 -90.13 -73.89
N GLU A 222 25.02 -91.21 -74.63
CA GLU A 222 26.32 -91.56 -75.18
C GLU A 222 26.20 -92.02 -76.64
N ARG A 223 27.13 -91.55 -77.48
CA ARG A 223 27.20 -91.98 -78.88
C ARG A 223 27.66 -93.44 -78.97
N ILE A 224 26.90 -94.25 -79.70
CA ILE A 224 27.29 -95.61 -80.05
C ILE A 224 28.13 -95.54 -81.33
N PRO A 225 29.43 -95.94 -81.30
CA PRO A 225 30.19 -96.14 -82.52
C PRO A 225 29.72 -97.44 -83.16
N VAL A 226 29.22 -97.39 -84.40
CA VAL A 226 28.88 -98.58 -85.18
C VAL A 226 29.98 -98.81 -86.22
N ASP A 227 30.63 -99.98 -86.17
CA ASP A 227 31.61 -100.39 -87.18
C ASP A 227 30.88 -100.74 -88.49
N ALA A 228 30.66 -99.73 -89.33
CA ALA A 228 30.03 -99.90 -90.62
C ALA A 228 31.05 -100.38 -91.68
N SER A 229 31.10 -101.69 -91.92
CA SER A 229 31.50 -102.21 -93.24
C SER A 229 30.39 -101.94 -94.25
N GLY A 230 30.17 -100.67 -94.62
CA GLY A 230 29.22 -100.27 -95.67
C GLY A 230 28.53 -98.90 -95.47
N ILE A 231 28.97 -97.91 -96.26
CA ILE A 231 28.31 -96.69 -96.76
C ILE A 231 27.02 -96.21 -96.04
N LYS A 232 27.13 -95.83 -94.77
CA LYS A 232 26.50 -94.65 -94.11
C LYS A 232 26.93 -94.66 -92.64
N GLU A 233 27.56 -93.58 -92.17
CA GLU A 233 27.88 -93.41 -90.74
C GLU A 233 26.62 -92.99 -89.98
N ASP A 234 25.69 -93.91 -89.76
CA ASP A 234 24.51 -93.60 -88.94
C ASP A 234 24.97 -93.42 -87.47
N ILE A 235 24.74 -92.23 -86.92
CA ILE A 235 25.07 -91.91 -85.52
C ILE A 235 23.89 -92.30 -84.65
N TYR A 236 24.09 -93.31 -83.80
CA TYR A 236 23.10 -93.68 -82.79
C TYR A 236 23.49 -93.14 -81.41
N LEU A 237 22.48 -92.71 -80.66
CA LEU A 237 22.63 -92.23 -79.30
C LEU A 237 21.93 -93.21 -78.35
N LEU A 238 22.68 -93.77 -77.41
CA LEU A 238 22.11 -94.48 -76.27
C LEU A 238 21.77 -93.45 -75.19
N GLN A 239 20.49 -93.38 -74.83
CA GLN A 239 20.02 -92.66 -73.66
C GLN A 239 19.72 -93.65 -72.53
N LEU A 240 20.28 -93.39 -71.36
CA LEU A 240 19.87 -93.99 -70.10
C LEU A 240 19.26 -92.94 -69.18
N LEU A 241 18.14 -93.28 -68.54
CA LEU A 241 17.58 -92.50 -67.44
C LEU A 241 17.51 -93.35 -66.18
N GLN A 242 18.02 -92.79 -65.10
CA GLN A 242 17.93 -93.36 -63.76
C GLN A 242 17.19 -92.40 -62.85
N LEU A 243 16.09 -92.84 -62.23
CA LEU A 243 15.39 -92.04 -61.23
C LEU A 243 16.23 -91.93 -59.97
N VAL A 244 16.38 -90.72 -59.47
CA VAL A 244 16.95 -90.46 -58.16
C VAL A 244 15.96 -90.97 -57.10
N PRO A 245 16.39 -91.78 -56.11
CA PRO A 245 15.51 -92.24 -55.04
C PRO A 245 14.70 -91.08 -54.43
N LYS A 246 13.39 -91.28 -54.23
CA LYS A 246 12.49 -90.20 -53.79
C LYS A 246 12.98 -89.52 -52.51
N GLU A 247 13.51 -90.29 -51.57
CA GLU A 247 14.11 -89.80 -50.32
C GLU A 247 15.25 -88.81 -50.58
N VAL A 248 16.18 -89.13 -51.48
CA VAL A 248 17.32 -88.26 -51.82
C VAL A 248 16.88 -87.03 -52.61
N ALA A 249 15.87 -87.17 -53.47
CA ALA A 249 15.30 -86.07 -54.24
C ALA A 249 14.58 -85.05 -53.34
N GLU A 250 13.72 -85.53 -52.43
CA GLU A 250 13.02 -84.71 -51.44
C GLU A 250 14.01 -84.04 -50.49
N ASP A 251 15.00 -84.78 -49.95
CA ASP A 251 16.03 -84.22 -49.06
C ASP A 251 16.86 -83.13 -49.75
N ALA A 252 17.25 -83.34 -51.02
CA ALA A 252 18.01 -82.36 -51.79
C ALA A 252 17.19 -81.07 -52.04
N GLU A 253 15.91 -81.20 -52.35
CA GLU A 253 15.00 -80.06 -52.56
C GLU A 253 14.74 -79.29 -51.24
N ILE A 254 14.53 -80.02 -50.14
CA ILE A 254 14.36 -79.43 -48.80
C ILE A 254 15.62 -78.66 -48.40
N VAL A 255 16.81 -79.27 -48.50
CA VAL A 255 18.07 -78.62 -48.13
C VAL A 255 18.35 -77.41 -49.01
N GLN A 256 18.06 -77.48 -50.32
CA GLN A 256 18.23 -76.34 -51.22
C GLN A 256 17.26 -75.20 -50.90
N THR A 257 16.00 -75.51 -50.57
CA THR A 257 15.00 -74.51 -50.19
C THR A 257 15.37 -73.86 -48.86
N VAL A 258 15.70 -74.65 -47.85
CA VAL A 258 16.12 -74.15 -46.52
C VAL A 258 17.40 -73.32 -46.62
N TYR A 259 18.38 -73.73 -47.44
CA TYR A 259 19.60 -72.94 -47.66
C TYR A 259 19.29 -71.60 -48.32
N ARG A 260 18.44 -71.57 -49.35
CA ARG A 260 18.03 -70.33 -50.02
C ARG A 260 17.29 -69.39 -49.07
N ASP A 261 16.33 -69.93 -48.31
CA ASP A 261 15.56 -69.14 -47.34
C ASP A 261 16.47 -68.60 -46.23
N TYR A 262 17.45 -69.39 -45.78
CA TYR A 262 18.47 -68.94 -44.81
C TYR A 262 19.40 -67.87 -45.39
N GLU A 263 19.83 -68.00 -46.65
CA GLU A 263 20.67 -67.00 -47.32
C GLU A 263 19.93 -65.66 -47.46
N GLU A 264 18.65 -65.68 -47.86
CA GLU A 264 17.80 -64.50 -47.91
C GLU A 264 17.65 -63.83 -46.53
N LEU A 265 17.42 -64.64 -45.48
CA LEU A 265 17.35 -64.14 -44.10
C LEU A 265 18.71 -63.57 -43.63
N SER A 266 19.83 -64.22 -43.97
CA SER A 266 21.19 -63.82 -43.59
C SER A 266 21.59 -62.49 -44.23
N LEU A 267 21.21 -62.26 -45.48
CA LEU A 267 21.38 -60.98 -46.17
C LEU A 267 20.63 -59.83 -45.46
N SER A 268 19.52 -60.13 -44.77
CA SER A 268 18.76 -59.15 -43.99
C SER A 268 19.36 -58.83 -42.61
N ARG A 269 20.32 -59.60 -42.10
CA ARG A 269 20.92 -59.44 -40.75
C ARG A 269 21.46 -58.04 -40.50
N GLN A 270 22.20 -57.48 -41.46
CA GLN A 270 22.77 -56.14 -41.34
C GLN A 270 21.68 -55.06 -41.35
N GLY A 271 20.64 -55.26 -42.16
CA GLY A 271 19.45 -54.39 -42.17
C GLY A 271 18.69 -54.43 -40.84
N LEU A 272 18.55 -55.61 -40.24
CA LEU A 272 17.87 -55.79 -38.95
C LEU A 272 18.65 -55.12 -37.81
N LYS A 273 19.98 -55.30 -37.75
CA LYS A 273 20.83 -54.59 -36.79
C LYS A 273 20.71 -53.08 -36.94
N GLY A 274 20.87 -52.57 -38.17
CA GLY A 274 20.76 -51.15 -38.45
C GLY A 274 19.39 -50.58 -38.10
N PHE A 275 18.30 -51.33 -38.35
CA PHE A 275 16.94 -50.95 -37.95
C PHE A 275 16.81 -50.75 -36.44
N TYR A 276 17.26 -51.71 -35.63
CA TYR A 276 17.15 -51.60 -34.19
C TYR A 276 18.09 -50.54 -33.60
N GLU A 277 19.30 -50.38 -34.16
CA GLU A 277 20.21 -49.29 -33.79
C GLU A 277 19.57 -47.92 -34.04
N VAL A 278 18.98 -47.70 -35.22
CA VAL A 278 18.26 -46.47 -35.56
C VAL A 278 17.05 -46.25 -34.65
N THR A 279 16.25 -47.29 -34.41
CA THR A 279 15.05 -47.21 -33.57
C THR A 279 15.41 -46.83 -32.14
N LEU A 280 16.38 -47.52 -31.52
CA LEU A 280 16.82 -47.23 -30.15
C LEU A 280 17.45 -45.83 -30.03
N THR A 281 18.20 -45.39 -31.04
CA THR A 281 18.78 -44.04 -31.09
C THR A 281 17.68 -42.99 -31.15
N LEU A 282 16.65 -43.21 -31.99
CA LEU A 282 15.51 -42.31 -32.12
C LEU A 282 14.72 -42.21 -30.81
N VAL A 283 14.46 -43.34 -30.14
CA VAL A 283 13.78 -43.36 -28.83
C VAL A 283 14.56 -42.55 -27.79
N LEU A 284 15.89 -42.75 -27.70
CA LEU A 284 16.74 -42.03 -26.74
C LEU A 284 16.70 -40.51 -27.00
N LEU A 285 16.89 -40.11 -28.26
CA LEU A 285 16.91 -38.71 -28.67
C LEU A 285 15.53 -38.04 -28.48
N LEU A 286 14.44 -38.75 -28.78
CA LEU A 286 13.10 -38.25 -28.53
C LEU A 286 12.83 -38.04 -27.05
N SER A 287 13.16 -39.03 -26.22
CA SER A 287 12.99 -38.95 -24.77
C SER A 287 13.75 -37.74 -24.23
N PHE A 288 14.98 -37.54 -24.69
CA PHE A 288 15.80 -36.38 -24.34
C PHE A 288 15.16 -35.04 -24.75
N PHE A 289 14.67 -34.92 -25.98
CA PHE A 289 14.04 -33.68 -26.45
C PHE A 289 12.69 -33.41 -25.80
N SER A 290 11.90 -34.44 -25.51
CA SER A 290 10.66 -34.33 -24.74
C SER A 290 10.95 -33.82 -23.33
N SER A 291 12.00 -34.33 -22.67
CA SER A 291 12.45 -33.88 -21.35
C SER A 291 12.82 -32.39 -21.34
N ILE A 292 13.57 -31.91 -22.35
CA ILE A 292 13.85 -30.47 -22.51
C ILE A 292 12.55 -29.68 -22.69
N ALA A 293 11.64 -30.14 -23.55
CA ALA A 293 10.41 -29.43 -23.83
C ALA A 293 9.52 -29.32 -22.58
N VAL A 294 9.36 -30.41 -21.82
CA VAL A 294 8.66 -30.45 -20.53
C VAL A 294 9.31 -29.51 -19.51
N ALA A 295 10.65 -29.44 -19.46
CA ALA A 295 11.35 -28.50 -18.58
C ALA A 295 10.96 -27.03 -18.86
N PHE A 296 10.83 -26.66 -20.15
CA PHE A 296 10.37 -25.33 -20.53
C PHE A 296 8.89 -25.09 -20.16
N LEU A 297 8.02 -26.07 -20.38
CA LEU A 297 6.60 -25.97 -20.02
C LEU A 297 6.39 -25.73 -18.53
N ILE A 298 7.00 -26.58 -17.68
CA ILE A 298 6.93 -26.47 -16.22
C ILE A 298 7.51 -25.14 -15.76
N SER A 299 8.66 -24.75 -16.33
CA SER A 299 9.27 -23.48 -15.95
C SER A 299 8.39 -22.28 -16.30
N GLU A 300 7.70 -22.27 -17.44
CA GLU A 300 6.83 -21.16 -17.84
C GLU A 300 5.59 -21.08 -16.94
N GLN A 301 5.01 -22.24 -16.58
CA GLN A 301 3.88 -22.34 -15.67
C GLN A 301 4.21 -21.85 -14.25
N LEU A 302 5.41 -22.15 -13.74
CA LEU A 302 5.82 -21.74 -12.38
C LEU A 302 6.40 -20.32 -12.33
N SER A 303 7.12 -19.88 -13.36
CA SER A 303 7.86 -18.61 -13.30
C SER A 303 6.96 -17.39 -13.37
N ALA A 304 5.83 -17.46 -14.08
CA ALA A 304 4.92 -16.32 -14.21
C ALA A 304 4.22 -15.97 -12.88
N PRO A 305 3.56 -16.91 -12.16
CA PRO A 305 2.96 -16.61 -10.85
C PRO A 305 4.00 -16.19 -9.81
N LEU A 306 5.15 -16.87 -9.76
CA LEU A 306 6.23 -16.54 -8.82
C LEU A 306 6.87 -15.17 -9.11
N GLY A 307 6.97 -14.78 -10.38
CA GLY A 307 7.49 -13.47 -10.77
C GLY A 307 6.58 -12.34 -10.33
N MET A 308 5.28 -12.52 -10.54
CA MET A 308 4.26 -11.58 -10.07
C MET A 308 4.25 -11.47 -8.54
N LEU A 309 4.36 -12.60 -7.82
CA LEU A 309 4.46 -12.59 -6.36
C LEU A 309 5.72 -11.87 -5.87
N ALA A 310 6.87 -12.09 -6.53
CA ALA A 310 8.12 -11.41 -6.18
C ALA A 310 8.03 -9.89 -6.40
N GLU A 311 7.43 -9.44 -7.51
CA GLU A 311 7.20 -8.02 -7.77
C GLU A 311 6.24 -7.41 -6.75
N SER A 312 5.12 -8.08 -6.45
CA SER A 312 4.16 -7.62 -5.46
C SER A 312 4.74 -7.59 -4.04
N THR A 313 5.57 -8.56 -3.67
CA THR A 313 6.25 -8.56 -2.36
C THR A 313 7.20 -7.37 -2.26
N ARG A 314 7.88 -7.02 -3.36
CA ARG A 314 8.75 -5.84 -3.41
C ARG A 314 7.95 -4.53 -3.34
N ALA A 315 6.78 -4.46 -3.97
CA ALA A 315 5.88 -3.31 -3.88
C ALA A 315 5.36 -3.13 -2.43
N VAL A 316 4.94 -4.22 -1.78
CA VAL A 316 4.53 -4.23 -0.37
C VAL A 316 5.67 -3.76 0.54
N ALA A 317 6.91 -4.21 0.31
CA ALA A 317 8.08 -3.75 1.05
C ALA A 317 8.39 -2.25 0.85
N GLN A 318 7.96 -1.66 -0.28
CA GLN A 318 8.04 -0.22 -0.55
C GLN A 318 6.82 0.56 -0.01
N GLY A 319 5.87 -0.12 0.62
CA GLY A 319 4.69 0.47 1.24
C GLY A 319 3.49 0.62 0.30
N ASP A 320 3.52 0.04 -0.90
CA ASP A 320 2.39 -0.02 -1.83
C ASP A 320 1.63 -1.35 -1.65
N PHE A 321 0.51 -1.30 -0.93
CA PHE A 321 -0.37 -2.44 -0.67
C PHE A 321 -1.52 -2.57 -1.69
N SER A 322 -1.62 -1.63 -2.64
CA SER A 322 -2.77 -1.54 -3.56
C SER A 322 -2.71 -2.56 -4.70
N ARG A 323 -1.51 -3.08 -5.02
CA ARG A 323 -1.30 -4.06 -6.08
C ARG A 323 -1.80 -5.46 -5.68
N ARG A 324 -3.04 -5.75 -6.02
CA ARG A 324 -3.69 -7.04 -5.81
C ARG A 324 -3.55 -7.92 -7.06
N ASN A 325 -3.05 -9.13 -6.89
CA ASN A 325 -2.91 -10.08 -8.00
C ASN A 325 -4.08 -11.07 -8.01
N LEU A 326 -4.83 -11.07 -9.12
CA LEU A 326 -5.96 -11.97 -9.39
C LEU A 326 -5.49 -13.26 -10.09
N VAL A 327 -4.39 -13.87 -9.65
CA VAL A 327 -3.97 -15.15 -10.22
C VAL A 327 -4.89 -16.23 -9.66
N LYS A 328 -5.92 -16.59 -10.44
CA LYS A 328 -6.77 -17.74 -10.17
C LYS A 328 -6.04 -19.00 -10.62
N SER A 329 -5.32 -19.61 -9.69
CA SER A 329 -4.78 -20.95 -9.85
C SER A 329 -5.47 -21.86 -8.83
N ASN A 330 -5.82 -23.08 -9.22
CA ASN A 330 -6.44 -24.07 -8.33
C ASN A 330 -5.40 -25.02 -7.71
N ASP A 331 -4.15 -24.59 -7.63
CA ASP A 331 -3.02 -25.33 -7.09
C ASP A 331 -2.46 -24.64 -5.83
N GLU A 332 -1.36 -25.15 -5.31
CA GLU A 332 -0.68 -24.61 -4.13
C GLU A 332 -0.21 -23.16 -4.33
N LEU A 333 0.08 -22.76 -5.57
CA LEU A 333 0.40 -21.37 -5.92
C LEU A 333 -0.83 -20.46 -5.79
N GLY A 334 -2.02 -20.98 -6.09
CA GLY A 334 -3.29 -20.33 -5.83
C GLY A 334 -3.49 -20.01 -4.35
N VAL A 335 -3.34 -21.03 -3.50
CA VAL A 335 -3.46 -20.89 -2.03
C VAL A 335 -2.44 -19.88 -1.49
N LEU A 336 -1.20 -19.93 -1.99
CA LEU A 336 -0.16 -18.97 -1.60
C LEU A 336 -0.51 -17.54 -2.02
N THR A 337 -1.05 -17.36 -3.24
CA THR A 337 -1.46 -16.04 -3.75
C THR A 337 -2.64 -15.48 -2.94
N GLU A 338 -3.60 -16.32 -2.58
CA GLU A 338 -4.72 -15.93 -1.72
C GLU A 338 -4.23 -15.53 -0.31
N SER A 339 -3.34 -16.31 0.28
CA SER A 339 -2.74 -16.02 1.59
C SER A 339 -1.93 -14.71 1.57
N PHE A 340 -1.18 -14.47 0.49
CA PHE A 340 -0.43 -13.22 0.28
C PHE A 340 -1.38 -12.02 0.15
N ASN A 341 -2.47 -12.16 -0.61
CA ASN A 341 -3.47 -11.10 -0.76
C ASN A 341 -4.17 -10.79 0.58
N LEU A 342 -4.49 -11.82 1.37
CA LEU A 342 -5.07 -11.67 2.71
C LEU A 342 -4.12 -10.89 3.64
N MET A 343 -2.86 -11.28 3.71
CA MET A 343 -1.84 -10.60 4.50
C MET A 343 -1.67 -9.13 4.07
N THR A 344 -1.60 -8.87 2.76
CA THR A 344 -1.44 -7.52 2.21
C THR A 344 -2.63 -6.63 2.58
N ARG A 345 -3.84 -7.18 2.54
CA ARG A 345 -5.06 -6.48 2.99
C ARG A 345 -5.02 -6.17 4.49
N GLN A 346 -4.62 -7.13 5.33
CA GLN A 346 -4.50 -6.90 6.77
C GLN A 346 -3.46 -5.83 7.11
N LEU A 347 -2.34 -5.79 6.38
CA LEU A 347 -1.33 -4.75 6.51
C LEU A 347 -1.85 -3.37 6.09
N GLU A 348 -2.60 -3.29 4.99
CA GLU A 348 -3.25 -2.06 4.53
C GLU A 348 -4.25 -1.53 5.58
N GLU A 349 -5.10 -2.40 6.12
CA GLU A 349 -6.07 -2.09 7.19
C GLU A 349 -5.35 -1.66 8.49
N ALA A 350 -4.29 -2.36 8.90
CA ALA A 350 -3.53 -2.02 10.10
C ALA A 350 -2.81 -0.67 9.97
N ARG A 351 -2.19 -0.38 8.82
CA ARG A 351 -1.50 0.89 8.57
C ARG A 351 -2.46 2.05 8.52
N THR A 352 -3.59 1.90 7.84
CA THR A 352 -4.63 2.95 7.76
C THR A 352 -5.20 3.24 9.14
N THR A 353 -5.50 2.21 9.94
CA THR A 353 -5.94 2.37 11.34
C THR A 353 -4.90 3.08 12.20
N ALA A 354 -3.62 2.69 12.09
CA ALA A 354 -2.53 3.32 12.83
C ALA A 354 -2.37 4.81 12.46
N GLN A 355 -2.48 5.15 11.17
CA GLN A 355 -2.42 6.54 10.70
C GLN A 355 -3.58 7.38 11.21
N LEU A 356 -4.80 6.83 11.21
CA LEU A 356 -5.97 7.50 11.78
C LEU A 356 -5.78 7.78 13.27
N ASN A 357 -5.38 6.78 14.06
CA ASN A 357 -5.10 6.94 15.48
C ASN A 357 -3.99 7.97 15.74
N GLN A 358 -2.94 7.99 14.93
CA GLN A 358 -1.87 8.97 15.05
C GLN A 358 -2.37 10.40 14.80
N ASN A 359 -3.17 10.60 13.75
CA ASN A 359 -3.77 11.89 13.45
C ASN A 359 -4.76 12.33 14.55
N GLU A 360 -5.54 11.41 15.13
CA GLU A 360 -6.44 11.70 16.26
C GLU A 360 -5.67 12.15 17.50
N VAL A 361 -4.58 11.45 17.85
CA VAL A 361 -3.71 11.83 18.98
C VAL A 361 -3.06 13.19 18.74
N GLU A 362 -2.56 13.46 17.54
CA GLU A 362 -1.94 14.73 17.21
C GLU A 362 -2.97 15.88 17.25
N SER A 363 -4.15 15.67 16.67
CA SER A 363 -5.24 16.65 16.75
C SER A 363 -5.70 16.90 18.18
N ALA A 364 -5.80 15.86 19.02
CA ALA A 364 -6.16 16.00 20.42
C ALA A 364 -5.09 16.77 21.21
N LYS A 365 -3.81 16.49 20.94
CA LYS A 365 -2.67 17.20 21.55
C LYS A 365 -2.70 18.69 21.20
N THR A 366 -2.78 19.02 19.91
CA THR A 366 -2.85 20.44 19.46
C THR A 366 -4.08 21.15 20.01
N HIS A 367 -5.22 20.44 20.12
CA HIS A 367 -6.42 20.99 20.73
C HIS A 367 -6.22 21.35 22.21
N LEU A 368 -5.61 20.45 23.00
CA LEU A 368 -5.29 20.70 24.41
C LEU A 368 -4.28 21.84 24.59
N GLU A 369 -3.22 21.89 23.77
CA GLU A 369 -2.25 23.00 23.78
C GLU A 369 -2.93 24.35 23.48
N SER A 370 -3.85 24.38 22.51
CA SER A 370 -4.61 25.60 22.18
C SER A 370 -5.58 26.01 23.29
N ILE A 371 -6.20 25.06 24.00
CA ILE A 371 -7.02 25.35 25.18
C ILE A 371 -6.15 25.97 26.27
N LEU A 372 -5.02 25.34 26.60
CA LEU A 372 -4.12 25.82 27.66
C LEU A 372 -3.57 27.22 27.36
N ALA A 373 -3.23 27.51 26.11
CA ALA A 373 -2.70 28.81 25.69
C ALA A 373 -3.73 29.95 25.76
N ASN A 374 -5.03 29.66 25.60
CA ASN A 374 -6.10 30.66 25.58
C ASN A 374 -6.88 30.79 26.90
N LEU A 375 -6.58 29.96 27.91
CA LEU A 375 -7.15 30.13 29.26
C LEU A 375 -6.67 31.45 29.86
N SER A 376 -7.58 32.25 30.42
CA SER A 376 -7.22 33.50 31.12
C SER A 376 -6.49 33.26 32.45
N SER A 377 -6.66 32.07 33.04
CA SER A 377 -6.01 31.65 34.28
C SER A 377 -4.58 31.17 34.02
N GLY A 378 -3.69 31.41 34.98
CA GLY A 378 -2.37 30.81 34.99
C GLY A 378 -2.46 29.34 35.36
N VAL A 379 -1.86 28.45 34.58
CA VAL A 379 -1.79 27.01 34.83
C VAL A 379 -0.33 26.60 34.92
N LEU A 380 0.02 25.94 36.02
CA LEU A 380 1.35 25.47 36.35
C LEU A 380 1.29 23.97 36.68
N VAL A 381 2.08 23.16 36.00
CA VAL A 381 2.17 21.71 36.22
C VAL A 381 3.52 21.40 36.85
N LEU A 382 3.48 20.70 37.99
CA LEU A 382 4.62 20.31 38.80
C LEU A 382 4.72 18.79 38.85
N ASP A 383 5.92 18.24 38.84
CA ASP A 383 6.16 16.81 39.06
C ASP A 383 6.12 16.42 40.55
N GLU A 384 6.38 15.14 40.88
CA GLU A 384 6.41 14.65 42.27
C GLU A 384 7.48 15.32 43.16
N ARG A 385 8.49 15.96 42.56
CA ARG A 385 9.55 16.69 43.25
C ARG A 385 9.32 18.21 43.25
N PHE A 386 8.14 18.65 42.84
CA PHE A 386 7.80 20.06 42.63
C PHE A 386 8.68 20.77 41.59
N CYS A 387 9.20 20.04 40.60
CA CYS A 387 9.83 20.62 39.42
C CYS A 387 8.76 21.11 38.45
N MET A 388 8.93 22.34 37.95
CA MET A 388 8.03 22.91 36.96
C MET A 388 8.21 22.23 35.61
N HIS A 389 7.18 21.54 35.12
CA HIS A 389 7.18 20.87 33.83
C HIS A 389 6.49 21.70 32.75
N THR A 390 5.44 22.45 33.09
CA THR A 390 4.67 23.21 32.10
C THR A 390 4.04 24.42 32.75
N ALA A 391 4.10 25.56 32.08
CA ALA A 391 3.34 26.77 32.42
C ALA A 391 2.66 27.30 31.16
N ASN A 392 1.39 27.71 31.26
CA ASN A 392 0.73 28.35 30.13
C ASN A 392 1.12 29.84 30.01
N LEU A 393 0.87 30.45 28.86
CA LEU A 393 1.23 31.84 28.60
C LEU A 393 0.58 32.83 29.59
N SER A 394 -0.65 32.52 30.03
CA SER A 394 -1.35 33.36 31.02
C SER A 394 -0.69 33.33 32.40
N ALA A 395 0.00 32.25 32.76
CA ALA A 395 0.79 32.22 33.98
C ALA A 395 1.94 33.23 33.94
N GLU A 396 2.59 33.40 32.78
CA GLU A 396 3.62 34.42 32.58
C GLU A 396 3.04 35.83 32.64
N TYR A 397 1.87 36.06 32.02
CA TYR A 397 1.21 37.37 32.05
C TYR A 397 0.71 37.76 33.44
N ILE A 398 0.17 36.82 34.22
CA ILE A 398 -0.33 37.13 35.56
C ILE A 398 0.84 37.34 36.53
N LEU A 399 1.87 36.50 36.48
CA LEU A 399 3.03 36.60 37.36
C LEU A 399 4.07 37.61 36.88
N GLN A 400 3.93 38.19 35.68
CA GLN A 400 4.88 39.13 35.07
C GLN A 400 6.33 38.60 35.01
N VAL A 401 6.48 37.27 34.91
CA VAL A 401 7.78 36.58 34.86
C VAL A 401 7.80 35.63 33.66
N PRO A 402 8.87 35.62 32.83
CA PRO A 402 9.05 34.61 31.79
C PRO A 402 9.32 33.25 32.45
N LEU A 403 8.30 32.41 32.54
CA LEU A 403 8.37 31.08 33.16
C LEU A 403 9.07 30.07 32.25
N ILE A 404 9.12 30.31 30.94
CA ILE A 404 9.85 29.47 29.98
C ILE A 404 11.34 29.29 30.34
N ASP A 405 11.97 30.31 30.92
CA ASP A 405 13.38 30.28 31.34
C ASP A 405 13.61 29.51 32.65
N LEU A 406 12.52 29.09 33.31
CA LEU A 406 12.50 28.43 34.60
C LEU A 406 12.01 26.97 34.51
N GLU A 407 11.65 26.51 33.30
CA GLU A 407 11.19 25.14 33.06
C GLU A 407 12.27 24.11 33.44
N GLY A 408 11.85 23.03 34.11
CA GLY A 408 12.73 21.98 34.63
C GLY A 408 13.41 22.28 35.97
N LEU A 409 13.25 23.48 36.54
CA LEU A 409 13.74 23.82 37.87
C LEU A 409 12.70 23.48 38.95
N THR A 410 13.17 23.29 40.19
CA THR A 410 12.25 23.17 41.34
C THR A 410 11.58 24.52 41.60
N ILE A 411 10.36 24.49 42.13
CA ILE A 411 9.63 25.72 42.44
C ILE A 411 10.38 26.61 43.44
N GLU A 412 11.17 26.01 44.35
CA GLU A 412 12.06 26.72 45.28
C GLU A 412 13.23 27.40 44.54
N GLU A 413 13.85 26.72 43.56
CA GLU A 413 14.89 27.30 42.70
C GLU A 413 14.36 28.46 41.84
N CYS A 414 13.10 28.38 41.39
CA CYS A 414 12.41 29.47 40.69
C CYS A 414 12.34 30.72 41.57
N ALA A 415 11.98 30.59 42.85
CA ALA A 415 11.95 31.70 43.79
C ALA A 415 13.34 32.29 44.08
N ILE A 416 14.41 31.49 44.02
CA ILE A 416 15.79 31.97 44.15
C ILE A 416 16.19 32.82 42.95
N ARG A 417 15.86 32.39 41.73
CA ARG A 417 16.16 33.15 40.50
C ARG A 417 15.30 34.41 40.36
N LYS A 418 14.05 34.34 40.80
CA LYS A 418 13.07 35.44 40.74
C LYS A 418 12.45 35.64 42.12
N PRO A 419 13.02 36.52 42.96
CA PRO A 419 12.55 36.75 44.33
C PRO A 419 11.08 37.20 44.44
N SER A 420 10.50 37.78 43.38
CA SER A 420 9.07 38.14 43.34
C SER A 420 8.13 36.93 43.46
N LEU A 421 8.59 35.74 43.08
CA LEU A 421 7.81 34.50 43.19
C LEU A 421 7.81 33.92 44.61
N LEU A 422 8.65 34.40 45.54
CA LEU A 422 8.85 33.76 46.84
C LEU A 422 7.54 33.60 47.64
N ALA A 423 6.68 34.63 47.65
CA ALA A 423 5.38 34.56 48.32
C ALA A 423 4.43 33.54 47.66
N PHE A 424 4.46 33.48 46.32
CA PHE A 424 3.66 32.55 45.52
C PHE A 424 4.08 31.09 45.76
N VAL A 425 5.38 30.84 45.75
CA VAL A 425 5.96 29.51 45.99
C VAL A 425 5.65 28.99 47.39
N ASN A 426 5.80 29.84 48.42
CA ASN A 426 5.47 29.46 49.80
C ASN A 426 4.00 29.06 49.92
N LYS A 427 3.08 29.78 49.28
CA LYS A 427 1.65 29.45 49.29
C LYS A 427 1.33 28.13 48.60
N ILE A 428 2.03 27.81 47.51
CA ILE A 428 1.89 26.52 46.82
C ILE A 428 2.37 25.37 47.73
N LEU A 429 3.53 25.52 48.36
CA LEU A 429 4.08 24.50 49.26
C LEU A 429 3.20 24.31 50.50
N GLU A 430 2.70 25.40 51.10
CA GLU A 430 1.71 25.33 52.19
C GLU A 430 0.45 24.56 51.78
N GLY A 431 -0.08 24.84 50.59
CA GLY A 431 -1.28 24.18 50.06
C GLY A 431 -1.09 22.68 49.88
N PHE A 432 0.00 22.26 49.23
CA PHE A 432 0.28 20.84 49.01
C PHE A 432 0.74 20.08 50.25
N ASN A 433 1.28 20.77 51.26
CA ASN A 433 1.67 20.16 52.55
C ASN A 433 0.55 20.15 53.59
N SER A 434 -0.62 20.74 53.30
CA SER A 434 -1.78 20.66 54.17
C SER A 434 -2.28 19.22 54.30
N GLU A 435 -2.76 18.82 55.49
CA GLU A 435 -3.28 17.46 55.76
C GLU A 435 -4.62 17.16 55.04
N GLU A 436 -5.16 18.09 54.25
CA GLU A 436 -6.35 17.90 53.43
C GLU A 436 -6.00 17.06 52.19
N THR A 437 -6.55 15.85 52.12
CA THR A 437 -6.33 14.89 51.04
C THR A 437 -7.07 15.23 49.73
N GLY A 438 -7.21 16.53 49.41
CA GLY A 438 -8.00 17.03 48.29
C GLY A 438 -7.48 18.32 47.65
N ASP A 439 -8.32 18.94 46.82
CA ASP A 439 -8.07 20.23 46.19
C ASP A 439 -7.96 21.33 47.25
N TRP A 440 -6.88 22.10 47.23
CA TRP A 440 -6.70 23.23 48.14
C TRP A 440 -6.96 24.55 47.41
N GLN A 441 -7.43 25.56 48.14
CA GLN A 441 -7.63 26.91 47.62
C GLN A 441 -7.05 27.94 48.60
N SER A 442 -6.29 28.91 48.09
CA SER A 442 -5.69 29.97 48.88
C SER A 442 -5.76 31.31 48.17
N GLN A 443 -5.91 32.39 48.93
CA GLN A 443 -5.83 33.76 48.44
C GLN A 443 -4.51 34.38 48.89
N MET A 444 -3.85 35.10 48.00
CA MET A 444 -2.65 35.85 48.33
C MET A 444 -2.64 37.21 47.66
N ASP A 445 -2.02 38.17 48.33
CA ASP A 445 -1.68 39.44 47.72
C ASP A 445 -0.33 39.28 47.02
N HIS A 446 -0.31 39.58 45.72
CA HIS A 446 0.90 39.64 44.90
C HIS A 446 1.27 41.11 44.67
N PHE A 447 2.54 41.44 44.88
CA PHE A 447 3.05 42.80 44.75
C PHE A 447 4.28 42.78 43.84
N GLU A 448 4.15 43.40 42.67
CA GLU A 448 5.24 43.51 41.70
C GLU A 448 5.15 44.86 40.99
N GLU A 449 6.30 45.56 40.86
CA GLU A 449 6.42 46.89 40.22
C GLU A 449 5.37 47.95 40.63
N GLY A 450 4.87 47.91 41.87
CA GLY A 450 3.90 48.88 42.38
C GLY A 450 2.44 48.58 42.02
N LEU A 451 2.17 47.46 41.35
CA LEU A 451 0.83 46.91 41.17
C LEU A 451 0.53 45.94 42.32
N SER A 452 -0.63 46.14 42.96
CA SER A 452 -1.15 45.23 43.99
C SER A 452 -2.24 44.39 43.36
N GLN A 453 -1.98 43.09 43.21
CA GLN A 453 -2.92 42.11 42.69
C GLN A 453 -3.34 41.13 43.79
N VAL A 454 -4.55 40.61 43.69
CA VAL A 454 -5.02 39.53 44.55
C VAL A 454 -5.16 38.29 43.69
N LEU A 455 -4.35 37.28 43.99
CA LEU A 455 -4.37 36.01 43.28
C LEU A 455 -5.15 34.97 44.07
N LEU A 456 -6.01 34.23 43.36
CA LEU A 456 -6.69 33.06 43.87
C LEU A 456 -6.01 31.81 43.33
N LEU A 457 -5.30 31.07 44.18
CA LEU A 457 -4.61 29.84 43.83
C LEU A 457 -5.50 28.64 44.16
N ARG A 458 -5.47 27.64 43.29
CA ARG A 458 -6.07 26.33 43.46
C ARG A 458 -5.05 25.27 43.09
N GLY A 459 -4.84 24.28 43.94
CA GLY A 459 -3.94 23.19 43.63
C GLY A 459 -4.57 21.81 43.83
N THR A 460 -4.29 20.91 42.91
CA THR A 460 -4.78 19.53 42.89
C THR A 460 -3.61 18.59 42.65
N ARG A 461 -3.54 17.48 43.40
CA ARG A 461 -2.53 16.44 43.17
C ARG A 461 -2.96 15.55 42.00
N LEU A 462 -2.04 15.27 41.08
CA LEU A 462 -2.30 14.38 39.95
C LEU A 462 -2.11 12.91 40.37
N PRO A 463 -2.94 11.97 39.84
CA PRO A 463 -2.73 10.55 40.05
C PRO A 463 -1.36 10.10 39.52
N VAL A 464 -0.73 9.13 40.20
CA VAL A 464 0.56 8.53 39.78
C VAL A 464 0.47 7.95 38.35
N ALA A 465 -0.70 7.46 37.94
CA ALA A 465 -0.95 6.96 36.59
C ALA A 465 -0.83 8.04 35.49
N SER A 466 -0.95 9.31 35.85
CA SER A 466 -0.84 10.47 34.94
C SER A 466 0.53 11.16 35.01
N GLY A 467 1.52 10.56 35.69
CA GLY A 467 2.85 11.13 35.88
C GLY A 467 3.14 11.66 37.29
N GLY A 468 2.14 11.64 38.19
CA GLY A 468 2.28 12.15 39.56
C GLY A 468 2.49 13.66 39.62
N GLY A 469 2.64 14.22 40.83
CA GLY A 469 2.86 15.65 41.04
C GLY A 469 1.60 16.45 41.33
N GLY A 470 1.53 17.69 40.83
CA GLY A 470 0.43 18.61 41.12
C GLY A 470 0.21 19.67 40.04
N VAL A 471 -1.04 20.08 39.87
CA VAL A 471 -1.43 21.22 39.02
C VAL A 471 -1.83 22.36 39.93
N VAL A 472 -1.32 23.55 39.66
CA VAL A 472 -1.73 24.81 40.29
C VAL A 472 -2.37 25.70 39.23
N VAL A 473 -3.60 26.12 39.48
CA VAL A 473 -4.33 27.10 38.67
C VAL A 473 -4.49 28.37 39.49
N PHE A 474 -4.25 29.53 38.90
CA PHE A 474 -4.40 30.80 39.60
C PHE A 474 -5.01 31.91 38.74
N ASP A 475 -5.85 32.73 39.38
CA ASP A 475 -6.61 33.82 38.77
C ASP A 475 -6.30 35.16 39.44
N ASP A 476 -6.16 36.23 38.65
CA ASP A 476 -6.19 37.60 39.16
C ASP A 476 -7.65 38.03 39.42
N ILE A 477 -8.03 38.10 40.69
CA ILE A 477 -9.38 38.46 41.13
C ILE A 477 -9.50 39.91 41.62
N THR A 478 -8.48 40.75 41.36
CA THR A 478 -8.42 42.14 41.88
C THR A 478 -9.64 42.96 41.46
N ASN A 479 -9.95 42.97 40.18
CA ASN A 479 -11.09 43.72 39.63
C ASN A 479 -12.43 43.18 40.13
N LEU A 480 -12.53 41.86 40.28
CA LEU A 480 -13.74 41.21 40.79
C LEU A 480 -14.00 41.59 42.26
N LEU A 481 -12.96 41.58 43.10
CA LEU A 481 -13.08 41.99 44.51
C LEU A 481 -13.40 43.48 44.64
N GLN A 482 -12.82 44.35 43.81
CA GLN A 482 -13.15 45.77 43.80
C GLN A 482 -14.61 46.03 43.40
N ALA A 483 -15.09 45.35 42.35
CA ALA A 483 -16.48 45.45 41.90
C ALA A 483 -17.46 44.95 42.98
N GLN A 484 -17.17 43.82 43.63
CA GLN A 484 -17.99 43.27 44.70
C GLN A 484 -18.07 44.22 45.90
N ARG A 485 -16.94 44.83 46.29
CA ARG A 485 -16.90 45.85 47.35
C ARG A 485 -17.74 47.07 46.99
N ALA A 486 -17.63 47.57 45.76
CA ALA A 486 -18.40 48.73 45.29
C ALA A 486 -19.92 48.45 45.27
N ALA A 487 -20.33 47.26 44.81
CA ALA A 487 -21.74 46.86 44.77
C ALA A 487 -22.35 46.74 46.18
N ALA A 488 -21.64 46.07 47.10
CA ALA A 488 -22.06 45.94 48.49
C ALA A 488 -22.17 47.32 49.17
N TRP A 489 -21.21 48.21 48.91
CA TRP A 489 -21.25 49.58 49.44
C TRP A 489 -22.44 50.39 48.89
N GLY A 490 -22.77 50.21 47.62
CA GLY A 490 -23.93 50.82 46.97
C GLY A 490 -25.27 50.45 47.62
N GLU A 491 -25.45 49.16 47.91
CA GLU A 491 -26.65 48.65 48.57
C GLU A 491 -26.80 49.19 50.00
N VAL A 492 -25.71 49.12 50.78
CA VAL A 492 -25.67 49.60 52.17
C VAL A 492 -26.05 51.09 52.23
N ALA A 493 -25.45 51.92 51.36
CA ALA A 493 -25.72 53.35 51.34
C ALA A 493 -27.15 53.70 50.92
N ARG A 494 -27.75 52.97 49.96
CA ARG A 494 -29.17 53.16 49.59
C ARG A 494 -30.11 52.88 50.76
N ARG A 495 -29.86 51.78 51.48
CA ARG A 495 -30.67 51.38 52.64
C ARG A 495 -30.56 52.40 53.77
N LEU A 496 -29.35 52.80 54.12
CA LEU A 496 -29.11 53.84 55.13
C LEU A 496 -29.79 55.16 54.77
N ALA A 497 -29.79 55.55 53.49
CA ALA A 497 -30.43 56.79 53.07
C ALA A 497 -31.95 56.77 53.25
N HIS A 498 -32.61 55.65 52.98
CA HIS A 498 -34.04 55.49 53.26
C HIS A 498 -34.33 55.50 54.77
N GLU A 499 -33.53 54.78 55.56
CA GLU A 499 -33.71 54.69 57.01
C GLU A 499 -33.48 56.03 57.72
N ILE A 500 -32.59 56.91 57.20
CA ILE A 500 -32.37 58.27 57.74
C ILE A 500 -33.44 59.27 57.25
N LYS A 501 -33.99 59.14 56.03
CA LYS A 501 -35.08 60.01 55.54
C LYS A 501 -36.37 59.87 56.36
N ASN A 502 -36.64 58.66 56.84
CA ASN A 502 -37.84 58.30 57.59
C ASN A 502 -38.02 59.11 58.89
N PRO A 503 -37.00 59.27 59.78
CA PRO A 503 -37.12 60.12 60.95
C PRO A 503 -37.05 61.62 60.63
N LEU A 504 -36.35 62.04 59.56
CA LEU A 504 -36.21 63.46 59.22
C LEU A 504 -37.53 64.11 58.80
N THR A 505 -38.37 63.42 58.04
CA THR A 505 -39.62 64.00 57.51
C THR A 505 -40.64 64.34 58.62
N PRO A 506 -40.91 63.46 59.60
CA PRO A 506 -41.76 63.79 60.76
C PRO A 506 -41.17 64.88 61.65
N ILE A 507 -39.83 64.95 61.81
CA ILE A 507 -39.19 66.03 62.58
C ILE A 507 -39.46 67.39 61.90
N GLN A 508 -39.33 67.45 60.57
CA GLN A 508 -39.66 68.66 59.80
C GLN A 508 -41.13 69.06 59.96
N LEU A 509 -42.06 68.12 59.72
CA LEU A 509 -43.49 68.39 59.83
C LEU A 509 -43.92 68.76 61.24
N SER A 510 -43.29 68.18 62.26
CA SER A 510 -43.56 68.52 63.67
C SER A 510 -43.13 69.94 63.99
N ALA A 511 -41.94 70.36 63.51
CA ALA A 511 -41.46 71.73 63.67
C ALA A 511 -42.35 72.74 62.92
N GLU A 512 -42.74 72.45 61.68
CA GLU A 512 -43.67 73.27 60.88
C GLU A 512 -45.04 73.38 61.57
N ARG A 513 -45.57 72.26 62.10
CA ARG A 513 -46.85 72.22 62.80
C ARG A 513 -46.81 72.98 64.13
N ILE A 514 -45.72 72.88 64.89
CA ILE A 514 -45.51 73.65 66.11
C ILE A 514 -45.51 75.15 65.77
N GLN A 515 -44.79 75.55 64.72
CA GLN A 515 -44.76 76.93 64.25
C GLN A 515 -46.16 77.42 63.86
N GLN A 516 -46.88 76.70 63.01
CA GLN A 516 -48.22 77.10 62.54
C GLN A 516 -49.25 77.17 63.67
N LYS A 517 -49.27 76.19 64.60
CA LYS A 517 -50.32 76.09 65.62
C LYS A 517 -50.14 77.06 66.80
N PHE A 518 -48.89 77.41 67.12
CA PHE A 518 -48.58 78.19 68.32
C PHE A 518 -48.09 79.62 68.03
N ALA A 519 -47.64 79.94 66.81
CA ALA A 519 -47.19 81.30 66.48
C ALA A 519 -48.28 82.37 66.69
N GLU A 520 -49.54 82.03 66.39
CA GLU A 520 -50.68 82.96 66.54
C GLU A 520 -51.21 83.06 67.99
N LYS A 521 -50.74 82.21 68.91
CA LYS A 521 -51.23 82.12 70.30
C LYS A 521 -50.26 82.68 71.33
N LEU A 522 -49.09 83.13 70.90
CA LEU A 522 -48.01 83.63 71.75
C LEU A 522 -47.91 85.15 71.64
N ASN A 523 -47.28 85.79 72.63
CA ASN A 523 -46.90 87.20 72.53
C ASN A 523 -45.82 87.39 71.45
N LEU A 524 -45.56 88.63 71.04
CA LEU A 524 -44.66 88.94 69.92
C LEU A 524 -43.20 88.49 70.13
N GLU A 525 -42.69 88.45 71.37
CA GLU A 525 -41.33 87.98 71.67
C GLU A 525 -41.23 86.45 71.61
N ASP A 526 -42.15 85.75 72.28
CA ASP A 526 -42.18 84.29 72.31
C ASP A 526 -42.46 83.69 70.93
N ALA A 527 -43.34 84.33 70.13
CA ALA A 527 -43.60 83.94 68.75
C ALA A 527 -42.35 84.09 67.86
N LYS A 528 -41.53 85.13 68.06
CA LYS A 528 -40.25 85.31 67.34
C LYS A 528 -39.23 84.25 67.73
N ILE A 529 -39.12 83.92 69.02
CA ILE A 529 -38.21 82.88 69.52
C ILE A 529 -38.62 81.50 68.98
N LEU A 530 -39.93 81.19 69.03
CA LEU A 530 -40.49 79.96 68.47
C LEU A 530 -40.17 79.86 66.98
N ARG A 531 -40.49 80.90 66.21
CA ARG A 531 -40.25 80.97 64.76
C ARG A 531 -38.77 80.74 64.43
N ARG A 532 -37.86 81.44 65.10
CA ARG A 532 -36.41 81.28 64.88
C ARG A 532 -35.94 79.86 65.18
N SER A 533 -36.46 79.25 66.24
CA SER A 533 -36.09 77.89 66.65
C SER A 533 -36.62 76.83 65.70
N THR A 534 -37.90 76.92 65.29
CA THR A 534 -38.50 75.99 64.33
C THR A 534 -37.89 76.14 62.93
N GLU A 535 -37.63 77.37 62.47
CA GLU A 535 -36.92 77.63 61.21
C GLU A 535 -35.50 77.03 61.22
N THR A 536 -34.79 77.12 62.36
CA THR A 536 -33.47 76.50 62.51
C THR A 536 -33.55 74.98 62.39
N ILE A 537 -34.52 74.34 63.05
CA ILE A 537 -34.75 72.89 62.97
C ILE A 537 -35.10 72.49 61.52
N ILE A 538 -36.03 73.20 60.88
CA ILE A 538 -36.45 72.94 59.49
C ILE A 538 -35.25 73.05 58.55
N ASN A 539 -34.43 74.10 58.70
CA ASN A 539 -33.23 74.28 57.88
C ASN A 539 -32.17 73.20 58.13
N GLN A 540 -31.98 72.76 59.38
CA GLN A 540 -31.03 71.70 59.71
C GLN A 540 -31.49 70.34 59.15
N VAL A 541 -32.79 70.04 59.26
CA VAL A 541 -33.40 68.83 58.67
C VAL A 541 -33.31 68.85 57.15
N ARG A 542 -33.57 70.01 56.50
CA ARG A 542 -33.41 70.18 55.06
C ARG A 542 -31.96 69.92 54.62
N THR A 543 -31.00 70.41 55.39
CA THR A 543 -29.56 70.19 55.16
C THR A 543 -29.20 68.70 55.29
N MET A 544 -29.66 68.03 56.34
CA MET A 544 -29.46 66.58 56.52
C MET A 544 -30.10 65.76 55.40
N LYS A 545 -31.32 66.11 54.98
CA LYS A 545 -32.01 65.46 53.86
C LYS A 545 -31.22 65.61 52.56
N ALA A 546 -30.62 66.77 52.31
CA ALA A 546 -29.74 67.01 51.16
C ALA A 546 -28.45 66.18 51.23
N MET A 547 -27.78 66.11 52.38
CA MET A 547 -26.59 65.25 52.57
C MET A 547 -26.90 63.77 52.33
N VAL A 548 -28.00 63.28 52.88
CA VAL A 548 -28.43 61.88 52.73
C VAL A 548 -28.82 61.55 51.28
N ASN A 549 -29.46 62.48 50.58
CA ASN A 549 -29.72 62.35 49.13
C ASN A 549 -28.41 62.25 48.35
N ALA A 550 -27.48 63.19 48.57
CA ALA A 550 -26.19 63.20 47.88
C ALA A 550 -25.38 61.92 48.15
N PHE A 551 -25.42 61.40 49.38
CA PHE A 551 -24.76 60.13 49.72
C PHE A 551 -25.38 58.93 49.00
N SER A 552 -26.72 58.86 48.96
CA SER A 552 -27.43 57.81 48.22
C SER A 552 -27.16 57.86 46.71
N GLU A 553 -27.04 59.06 46.15
CA GLU A 553 -26.76 59.27 44.73
C GLU A 553 -25.32 58.90 44.38
N TYR A 554 -24.36 59.27 45.23
CA TYR A 554 -22.96 58.86 45.09
C TYR A 554 -22.81 57.34 45.13
N ALA A 555 -23.58 56.66 45.97
CA ALA A 555 -23.54 55.21 46.08
C ALA A 555 -24.28 54.45 44.98
N ARG A 556 -25.11 55.15 44.19
CA ARG A 556 -25.86 54.53 43.09
C ARG A 556 -24.95 54.37 41.86
N ALA A 557 -25.03 53.22 41.21
CA ALA A 557 -24.49 53.00 39.86
C ALA A 557 -25.67 52.90 38.87
N PRO A 558 -26.26 54.03 38.43
CA PRO A 558 -27.29 54.00 37.39
C PRO A 558 -26.67 53.66 36.02
N GLU A 559 -27.46 53.07 35.13
CA GLU A 559 -27.05 52.87 33.73
C GLU A 559 -26.81 54.22 33.05
N LEU A 560 -25.60 54.43 32.51
CA LEU A 560 -25.26 55.64 31.75
C LEU A 560 -25.97 55.64 30.39
N LYS A 561 -26.62 56.76 30.05
CA LYS A 561 -27.20 56.97 28.72
C LYS A 561 -26.28 57.82 27.87
N LEU A 562 -25.21 57.21 27.38
CA LEU A 562 -24.20 57.88 26.55
C LEU A 562 -24.78 58.23 25.17
N ARG A 563 -24.82 59.53 24.84
CA ARG A 563 -25.20 60.05 23.52
C ARG A 563 -24.14 61.01 23.00
N LEU A 564 -24.12 61.25 21.69
CA LEU A 564 -23.31 62.33 21.12
C LEU A 564 -23.83 63.67 21.66
N LEU A 565 -22.93 64.42 22.29
CA LEU A 565 -23.24 65.65 23.00
C LEU A 565 -22.22 66.74 22.64
N ASN A 566 -22.72 67.93 22.32
CA ASN A 566 -21.92 69.14 22.26
C ASN A 566 -21.76 69.72 23.67
N LEU A 567 -20.54 69.65 24.22
CA LEU A 567 -20.28 70.08 25.59
C LEU A 567 -20.46 71.61 25.76
N ASN A 568 -20.17 72.40 24.73
CA ASN A 568 -20.36 73.86 24.79
C ASN A 568 -21.84 74.24 24.91
N GLU A 569 -22.72 73.57 24.16
CA GLU A 569 -24.17 73.79 24.25
C GLU A 569 -24.68 73.43 25.65
N LEU A 570 -24.23 72.29 26.21
CA LEU A 570 -24.61 71.91 27.57
C LEU A 570 -24.14 72.95 28.59
N ILE A 571 -22.90 73.44 28.50
CA ILE A 571 -22.36 74.47 29.39
C ILE A 571 -23.22 75.74 29.33
N GLN A 572 -23.53 76.22 28.13
CA GLN A 572 -24.38 77.40 27.93
C GLN A 572 -25.77 77.20 28.53
N GLU A 573 -26.38 76.03 28.32
CA GLU A 573 -27.68 75.69 28.89
C GLU A 573 -27.66 75.75 30.43
N VAL A 574 -26.64 75.18 31.07
CA VAL A 574 -26.51 75.23 32.54
C VAL A 574 -26.31 76.65 33.03
N LEU A 575 -25.46 77.44 32.36
CA LEU A 575 -25.16 78.81 32.77
C LEU A 575 -26.35 79.75 32.64
N SER A 576 -27.21 79.56 31.63
CA SER A 576 -28.43 80.37 31.47
C SER A 576 -29.35 80.35 32.71
N LEU A 577 -29.41 79.21 33.41
CA LEU A 577 -30.21 79.05 34.65
C LEU A 577 -29.61 79.81 35.85
N TYR A 578 -28.32 80.08 35.82
CA TYR A 578 -27.62 80.87 36.84
C TYR A 578 -27.71 82.38 36.53
N GLU A 579 -27.76 82.77 35.26
CA GLU A 579 -27.97 84.17 34.84
C GLU A 579 -29.41 84.64 35.15
N MET A 580 -30.42 83.77 35.03
CA MET A 580 -31.85 84.14 35.19
C MET A 580 -32.28 84.43 36.64
N LYS A 581 -31.50 83.99 37.64
CA LYS A 581 -31.72 84.35 39.06
C LYS A 581 -31.13 85.72 39.42
N SER A 582 -30.45 86.39 38.48
CA SER A 582 -29.56 87.52 38.74
C SER A 582 -30.20 88.90 38.85
N GLU A 583 -31.51 89.07 38.59
CA GLU A 583 -32.08 90.43 38.55
C GLU A 583 -32.33 91.08 39.93
N ASN A 584 -32.22 90.35 41.06
CA ASN A 584 -32.69 90.87 42.37
C ASN A 584 -31.69 90.88 43.55
N GLU A 585 -30.41 90.47 43.44
CA GLU A 585 -29.43 90.56 44.56
C GLU A 585 -28.02 91.06 44.13
N LYS A 586 -27.39 91.85 45.02
CA LYS A 586 -26.27 92.78 44.72
C LYS A 586 -24.83 92.22 44.70
N SER A 587 -24.59 90.90 44.70
CA SER A 587 -23.21 90.37 44.65
C SER A 587 -23.14 88.99 43.98
N HIS A 588 -23.10 88.93 42.65
CA HIS A 588 -22.84 87.70 41.90
C HIS A 588 -21.53 87.77 41.09
N PRO A 589 -20.82 86.64 40.92
CA PRO A 589 -19.58 86.56 40.15
C PRO A 589 -19.77 86.85 38.67
N LEU A 590 -18.82 87.58 38.07
CA LEU A 590 -18.72 87.71 36.63
C LEU A 590 -18.26 86.38 36.02
N ILE A 591 -19.11 85.76 35.20
CA ILE A 591 -18.77 84.51 34.51
C ILE A 591 -18.18 84.85 33.13
N ARG A 592 -16.90 84.52 32.91
CA ARG A 592 -16.21 84.67 31.62
C ARG A 592 -16.20 83.34 30.87
N LEU A 593 -16.73 83.33 29.66
CA LEU A 593 -16.77 82.16 28.79
C LEU A 593 -15.63 82.23 27.76
N LEU A 594 -14.76 81.22 27.76
CA LEU A 594 -13.70 81.00 26.79
C LEU A 594 -13.92 79.63 26.14
N LEU A 595 -14.97 79.53 25.32
CA LEU A 595 -15.35 78.27 24.69
C LEU A 595 -14.72 78.14 23.30
N ASP A 596 -14.03 77.04 23.03
CA ASP A 596 -13.49 76.74 21.70
C ASP A 596 -14.65 76.41 20.73
N PRO A 597 -14.86 77.18 19.65
CA PRO A 597 -15.93 76.93 18.69
C PRO A 597 -15.77 75.63 17.90
N ASN A 598 -14.56 75.05 17.84
CA ASN A 598 -14.27 73.79 17.14
C ASN A 598 -14.15 72.59 18.08
N LEU A 599 -14.80 72.65 19.25
CA LEU A 599 -14.79 71.55 20.20
C LEU A 599 -15.44 70.29 19.60
N GLY A 600 -14.75 69.15 19.66
CA GLY A 600 -15.28 67.86 19.21
C GLY A 600 -16.49 67.42 20.04
N LEU A 601 -17.38 66.63 19.45
CA LEU A 601 -18.46 65.97 20.18
C LEU A 601 -17.89 64.96 21.18
N ILE A 602 -18.57 64.78 22.32
CA ILE A 602 -18.25 63.73 23.29
C ILE A 602 -19.39 62.72 23.37
N ARG A 603 -19.09 61.48 23.75
CA ARG A 603 -20.13 60.52 24.15
C ARG A 603 -20.38 60.68 25.65
N GLY A 604 -21.51 61.26 26.02
CA GLY A 604 -21.81 61.52 27.42
C GLY A 604 -23.29 61.52 27.76
N ASP A 605 -23.58 61.30 29.04
CA ASP A 605 -24.89 61.45 29.62
C ASP A 605 -25.10 62.92 30.02
N SER A 606 -25.98 63.61 29.30
CA SER A 606 -26.20 65.05 29.48
C SER A 606 -26.70 65.41 30.87
N ALA A 607 -27.46 64.54 31.55
CA ALA A 607 -27.95 64.80 32.90
C ALA A 607 -26.84 64.68 33.94
N ARG A 608 -25.94 63.70 33.78
CA ARG A 608 -24.80 63.48 34.68
C ARG A 608 -23.72 64.55 34.49
N LEU A 609 -23.40 64.91 33.24
CA LEU A 609 -22.45 65.99 32.96
C LEU A 609 -22.99 67.36 33.40
N ARG A 610 -24.31 67.59 33.33
CA ARG A 610 -24.95 68.77 33.93
C ARG A 610 -24.74 68.84 35.43
N GLN A 611 -24.85 67.71 36.13
CA GLN A 611 -24.59 67.62 37.57
C GLN A 611 -23.13 67.94 37.90
N VAL A 612 -22.18 67.50 37.06
CA VAL A 612 -20.76 67.84 37.18
C VAL A 612 -20.54 69.36 37.07
N ILE A 613 -21.07 69.98 36.01
CA ILE A 613 -20.95 71.43 35.77
C ILE A 613 -21.58 72.21 36.92
N HIS A 614 -22.77 71.79 37.38
CA HIS A 614 -23.48 72.38 38.52
C HIS A 614 -22.65 72.33 39.82
N ASN A 615 -22.08 71.16 40.15
CA ASN A 615 -21.28 70.98 41.36
C ASN A 615 -20.00 71.84 41.34
N LEU A 616 -19.36 71.96 40.17
CA LEU A 616 -18.18 72.82 40.03
C LEU A 616 -18.52 74.31 40.10
N LEU A 617 -19.61 74.74 39.46
CA LEU A 617 -20.10 76.13 39.56
C LEU A 617 -20.49 76.50 40.98
N GLN A 618 -21.20 75.62 41.69
CA GLN A 618 -21.57 75.84 43.08
C GLN A 618 -20.33 75.91 43.99
N ASN A 619 -19.36 75.02 43.79
CA ASN A 619 -18.10 75.04 44.53
C ASN A 619 -17.34 76.36 44.34
N ALA A 620 -17.30 76.87 43.10
CA ALA A 620 -16.67 78.14 42.77
C ALA A 620 -17.43 79.34 43.37
N GLN A 621 -18.77 79.38 43.27
CA GLN A 621 -19.56 80.46 43.88
C GLN A 621 -19.38 80.53 45.40
N ASP A 622 -19.38 79.39 46.07
CA ASP A 622 -19.13 79.33 47.51
C ASP A 622 -17.72 79.83 47.90
N ALA A 623 -16.71 79.58 47.05
CA ALA A 623 -15.35 80.06 47.28
C ALA A 623 -15.23 81.59 47.12
N LEU A 624 -16.20 82.22 46.45
CA LEU A 624 -16.19 83.64 46.08
C LEU A 624 -17.01 84.55 47.00
N ILE A 625 -17.70 84.02 48.02
CA ILE A 625 -18.62 84.78 48.92
C ILE A 625 -17.94 86.00 49.57
N GLU A 626 -16.66 85.91 49.92
CA GLU A 626 -15.89 86.98 50.58
C GLU A 626 -14.86 87.66 49.66
N THR A 627 -14.94 87.43 48.34
CA THR A 627 -13.95 87.91 47.36
C THR A 627 -14.35 89.26 46.77
N THR A 628 -13.42 90.22 46.73
CA THR A 628 -13.59 91.49 46.01
C THR A 628 -13.46 91.25 44.51
N GLU A 629 -14.48 91.62 43.72
CA GLU A 629 -14.57 91.33 42.27
C GLU A 629 -14.52 89.82 41.95
N PRO A 630 -15.59 89.09 42.27
CA PRO A 630 -15.63 87.64 42.07
C PRO A 630 -15.72 87.30 40.56
N ILE A 631 -14.80 86.46 40.07
CA ILE A 631 -14.71 86.05 38.66
C ILE A 631 -14.66 84.52 38.57
N ILE A 632 -15.50 83.96 37.71
CA ILE A 632 -15.45 82.54 37.33
C ILE A 632 -15.11 82.48 35.83
N THR A 633 -14.05 81.78 35.47
CA THR A 633 -13.69 81.54 34.07
C THR A 633 -14.01 80.10 33.69
N VAL A 634 -14.89 79.92 32.71
CA VAL A 634 -15.21 78.62 32.13
C VAL A 634 -14.53 78.51 30.78
N ARG A 635 -13.67 77.51 30.61
CA ARG A 635 -12.91 77.29 29.38
C ARG A 635 -13.08 75.88 28.86
N THR A 636 -13.29 75.74 27.57
CA THR A 636 -13.20 74.46 26.85
C THR A 636 -12.11 74.52 25.79
N GLU A 637 -11.34 73.45 25.65
CA GLU A 637 -10.29 73.35 24.63
C GLU A 637 -10.11 71.89 24.16
N MET A 638 -9.70 71.71 22.92
CA MET A 638 -9.30 70.40 22.38
C MET A 638 -7.83 70.12 22.71
N VAL A 639 -7.55 69.03 23.43
CA VAL A 639 -6.19 68.57 23.74
C VAL A 639 -5.97 67.19 23.12
N LYS A 640 -5.27 67.16 21.98
CA LYS A 640 -5.07 65.96 21.15
C LYS A 640 -6.41 65.32 20.75
N ASN A 641 -6.77 64.17 21.34
CA ASN A 641 -8.01 63.44 21.08
C ASN A 641 -9.00 63.51 22.27
N HIS A 642 -8.85 64.53 23.12
CA HIS A 642 -9.68 64.73 24.30
C HIS A 642 -10.27 66.14 24.30
N VAL A 643 -11.47 66.24 24.83
CA VAL A 643 -12.15 67.49 25.16
C VAL A 643 -11.83 67.82 26.61
N GLN A 644 -11.18 68.96 26.83
CA GLN A 644 -10.89 69.47 28.16
C GLN A 644 -11.88 70.57 28.53
N PHE A 645 -12.60 70.39 29.63
CA PHE A 645 -13.41 71.41 30.28
C PHE A 645 -12.73 71.84 31.57
N SER A 646 -12.56 73.15 31.76
CA SER A 646 -11.95 73.70 32.96
C SER A 646 -12.77 74.85 33.53
N LEU A 647 -12.89 74.86 34.86
CA LEU A 647 -13.52 75.94 35.60
C LEU A 647 -12.48 76.51 36.56
N SER A 648 -12.23 77.81 36.44
CA SER A 648 -11.27 78.53 37.29
C SER A 648 -11.98 79.64 38.08
N ASP A 649 -11.64 79.81 39.34
CA ASP A 649 -12.15 80.86 40.23
C ASP A 649 -11.01 81.62 40.91
N ASN A 650 -11.22 82.91 41.23
CA ASN A 650 -10.26 83.76 41.94
C ASN A 650 -10.49 83.79 43.48
N GLY A 651 -10.95 82.67 44.04
CA GLY A 651 -11.25 82.52 45.47
C GLY A 651 -10.03 82.19 46.34
N ASN A 652 -10.25 81.51 47.47
CA ASN A 652 -9.22 81.25 48.49
C ASN A 652 -8.36 79.98 48.26
N GLY A 653 -8.54 79.26 47.14
CA GLY A 653 -7.73 78.08 46.81
C GLY A 653 -8.02 76.83 47.65
N PHE A 654 -7.40 75.71 47.29
CA PHE A 654 -7.33 74.52 48.16
C PHE A 654 -6.04 74.52 48.99
N PRO A 655 -6.10 74.43 50.34
CA PRO A 655 -4.91 74.14 51.13
C PRO A 655 -4.24 72.81 50.70
N ASP A 656 -2.91 72.73 50.68
CA ASP A 656 -2.18 71.56 50.14
C ASP A 656 -2.59 70.22 50.79
N HIS A 657 -2.87 70.24 52.09
CA HIS A 657 -3.32 69.06 52.84
C HIS A 657 -4.76 68.61 52.46
N VAL A 658 -5.60 69.52 51.98
CA VAL A 658 -6.96 69.22 51.50
C VAL A 658 -6.93 68.81 50.04
N LYS A 659 -6.04 69.39 49.22
CA LYS A 659 -5.93 69.14 47.77
C LYS A 659 -5.75 67.65 47.44
N ILE A 660 -4.86 66.95 48.17
CA ILE A 660 -4.58 65.51 47.96
C ILE A 660 -5.82 64.65 48.23
N ARG A 661 -6.67 65.07 49.16
CA ARG A 661 -7.85 64.34 49.63
C ARG A 661 -9.17 64.96 49.16
N ALA A 662 -9.13 65.94 48.25
CA ALA A 662 -10.31 66.73 47.86
C ALA A 662 -11.39 65.91 47.16
N PHE A 663 -11.00 64.76 46.58
CA PHE A 663 -11.91 63.81 45.95
C PHE A 663 -12.36 62.67 46.88
N GLU A 664 -11.87 62.61 48.11
CA GLU A 664 -12.37 61.66 49.11
C GLU A 664 -13.73 62.13 49.66
N PRO A 665 -14.69 61.21 49.85
CA PRO A 665 -15.98 61.55 50.46
C PRO A 665 -15.84 62.23 51.83
N TYR A 666 -16.69 63.23 52.08
CA TYR A 666 -16.82 63.98 53.35
C TYR A 666 -15.66 64.92 53.70
N VAL A 667 -14.66 65.07 52.84
CA VAL A 667 -13.61 66.07 52.99
C VAL A 667 -14.17 67.44 52.59
N THR A 668 -14.29 68.36 53.54
CA THR A 668 -14.80 69.73 53.32
C THR A 668 -14.17 70.72 54.30
N THR A 669 -13.89 71.94 53.83
CA THR A 669 -13.43 73.07 54.65
C THR A 669 -14.57 74.03 55.01
N LYS A 670 -15.79 73.78 54.51
CA LYS A 670 -16.97 74.65 54.66
C LYS A 670 -17.86 74.21 55.82
N ILE A 671 -18.35 75.17 56.62
CA ILE A 671 -19.24 74.95 57.80
C ILE A 671 -20.58 74.28 57.42
N LYS A 672 -21.09 74.53 56.20
CA LYS A 672 -22.35 73.94 55.67
C LYS A 672 -22.12 72.99 54.48
N GLY A 673 -20.87 72.64 54.17
CA GLY A 673 -20.54 71.80 53.02
C GLY A 673 -20.80 70.33 53.27
N THR A 674 -21.28 69.60 52.25
CA THR A 674 -21.55 68.16 52.35
C THR A 674 -20.31 67.30 52.13
N GLY A 675 -19.25 67.85 51.53
CA GLY A 675 -18.02 67.11 51.19
C GLY A 675 -18.21 66.01 50.12
N LEU A 676 -19.35 66.00 49.40
CA LEU A 676 -19.66 64.98 48.40
C LEU A 676 -19.60 65.49 46.95
N GLY A 677 -19.55 66.81 46.73
CA GLY A 677 -19.59 67.40 45.39
C GLY A 677 -18.44 66.99 44.48
N LEU A 678 -17.19 67.13 44.93
CA LEU A 678 -15.99 66.74 44.17
C LEU A 678 -15.84 65.22 44.00
N PRO A 679 -16.10 64.38 45.01
CA PRO A 679 -16.19 62.93 44.82
C PRO A 679 -17.20 62.52 43.72
N ILE A 680 -18.37 63.18 43.66
CA ILE A 680 -19.35 62.95 42.59
C ILE A 680 -18.80 63.38 41.23
N VAL A 681 -18.09 64.51 41.15
CA VAL A 681 -17.43 64.96 39.92
C VAL A 681 -16.42 63.93 39.42
N LYS A 682 -15.56 63.41 40.31
CA LYS A 682 -14.59 62.37 39.98
C LYS A 682 -15.29 61.11 39.47
N LYS A 683 -16.28 60.61 40.23
CA LYS A 683 -17.03 59.41 39.86
C LYS A 683 -17.70 59.53 38.49
N ILE A 684 -18.43 60.61 38.24
CA ILE A 684 -19.11 60.82 36.95
C ILE A 684 -18.09 60.93 35.82
N THR A 685 -16.97 61.61 36.05
CA THR A 685 -15.90 61.74 35.05
C THR A 685 -15.29 60.37 34.70
N GLU A 686 -15.00 59.54 35.70
CA GLU A 686 -14.50 58.17 35.51
C GLU A 686 -15.53 57.25 34.82
N GLU A 687 -16.82 57.38 35.18
CA GLU A 687 -17.93 56.68 34.48
C GLU A 687 -18.01 57.04 32.98
N HIS A 688 -17.47 58.22 32.59
CA HIS A 688 -17.38 58.69 31.20
C HIS A 688 -16.00 58.43 30.56
N ASN A 689 -15.18 57.55 31.16
CA ASN A 689 -13.80 57.27 30.73
C ASN A 689 -12.90 58.52 30.69
N GLY A 690 -13.19 59.51 31.52
CA GLY A 690 -12.42 60.73 31.64
C GLY A 690 -11.53 60.76 32.88
N THR A 691 -10.77 61.83 33.01
CA THR A 691 -9.96 62.13 34.20
C THR A 691 -10.25 63.53 34.74
N VAL A 692 -10.16 63.71 36.06
CA VAL A 692 -10.34 65.01 36.72
C VAL A 692 -9.08 65.40 37.47
N GLN A 693 -8.72 66.69 37.40
CA GLN A 693 -7.54 67.25 38.04
C GLN A 693 -7.88 68.57 38.75
N ILE A 694 -7.18 68.84 39.86
CA ILE A 694 -7.29 70.10 40.62
C ILE A 694 -5.90 70.73 40.69
N GLU A 695 -5.82 72.00 40.33
CA GLU A 695 -4.62 72.80 40.35
C GLU A 695 -4.86 74.14 41.07
N ASN A 696 -3.87 74.63 41.81
CA ASN A 696 -3.86 76.01 42.30
C ASN A 696 -2.89 76.76 41.38
N ILE A 697 -3.37 77.70 40.57
CA ILE A 697 -2.56 78.45 39.59
C ILE A 697 -1.82 79.60 40.29
N HIS A 698 -2.46 80.19 41.30
CA HIS A 698 -1.92 81.17 42.24
C HIS A 698 -2.44 80.84 43.66
N PRO A 699 -1.89 81.44 44.74
CA PRO A 699 -2.40 81.23 46.11
C PRO A 699 -3.88 81.58 46.31
N ARG A 700 -4.49 82.26 45.33
CA ARG A 700 -5.88 82.72 45.31
C ARG A 700 -6.59 82.38 43.98
N GLU A 701 -6.12 81.39 43.23
CA GLU A 701 -6.78 80.95 42.00
C GLU A 701 -6.79 79.44 41.88
N THR A 702 -7.99 78.87 41.80
CA THR A 702 -8.21 77.42 41.68
C THR A 702 -8.64 77.08 40.27
N ARG A 703 -8.16 75.96 39.73
CA ARG A 703 -8.68 75.37 38.50
C ARG A 703 -9.02 73.91 38.70
N VAL A 704 -10.22 73.54 38.30
CA VAL A 704 -10.64 72.14 38.17
C VAL A 704 -10.81 71.82 36.69
N SER A 705 -10.07 70.82 36.22
CA SER A 705 -10.07 70.38 34.82
C SER A 705 -10.63 68.97 34.70
N ILE A 706 -11.49 68.76 33.72
CA ILE A 706 -12.10 67.48 33.36
C ILE A 706 -11.71 67.19 31.92
N ILE A 707 -11.12 66.01 31.69
CA ILE A 707 -10.63 65.56 30.39
C ILE A 707 -11.48 64.38 29.97
N LEU A 708 -12.23 64.53 28.88
CA LEU A 708 -13.14 63.52 28.33
C LEU A 708 -12.66 63.08 26.94
N PRO A 709 -12.84 61.81 26.55
CA PRO A 709 -12.50 61.36 25.20
C PRO A 709 -13.40 62.04 24.15
N ALA A 710 -12.81 62.55 23.07
CA ALA A 710 -13.56 63.02 21.91
C ALA A 710 -14.15 61.83 21.14
N ALA A 711 -15.35 61.99 20.58
CA ALA A 711 -15.99 60.98 19.75
C ALA A 711 -15.16 60.73 18.47
N THR A 712 -14.98 59.45 18.11
CA THR A 712 -14.19 59.04 16.94
C THR A 712 -15.05 58.93 15.67
N GLU A 713 -14.46 58.89 14.48
CA GLU A 713 -15.20 58.76 13.19
C GLU A 713 -16.15 57.54 13.13
N ASN A 714 -15.82 56.45 13.82
CA ASN A 714 -16.70 55.28 13.93
C ASN A 714 -17.96 55.56 14.76
N ASP A 715 -17.91 56.45 15.76
CA ASP A 715 -19.04 56.77 16.62
C ASP A 715 -20.10 57.63 15.90
N LEU A 716 -19.68 58.45 14.94
CA LEU A 716 -20.57 59.30 14.12
C LEU A 716 -21.44 58.48 13.16
N THR A 717 -21.04 57.24 12.83
CA THR A 717 -21.79 56.36 11.92
C THR A 717 -22.88 55.52 12.60
N PHE A 718 -22.78 55.30 13.92
CA PHE A 718 -23.69 54.40 14.64
C PHE A 718 -25.02 55.06 15.01
N ASP A 719 -25.05 56.38 15.24
CA ASP A 719 -26.27 57.10 15.63
C ASP A 719 -27.25 57.31 14.46
N TYR A 720 -26.79 57.21 13.20
CA TYR A 720 -27.64 57.32 12.01
C TYR A 720 -28.53 56.09 11.75
N LYS A 721 -28.40 55.01 12.54
CA LYS A 721 -29.20 53.78 12.40
C LYS A 721 -30.32 53.60 13.44
N ILE A 722 -30.49 54.52 14.40
CA ILE A 722 -31.48 54.38 15.50
C ILE A 722 -32.36 55.65 15.65
N THR A 723 -32.70 56.29 14.53
CA THR A 723 -33.86 57.19 14.41
C THR A 723 -34.81 56.61 13.40
#